data_AF-A0A838Z919-F1
#
_entry.id   AF-A0A838Z919-F1
#
_cell.length_a   1.000
_cell.length_b   1.000
_cell.length_c   1.000
_cell.angle_alpha   90.00
_cell.angle_beta   90.00
_cell.angle_gamma   90.00
#
_symmetry.space_group_name_H-M   'P 1'
#
loop_
_entity.id
_entity.type
_entity.pdbx_description
1 polymer ?
#
loop_
_entity_poly.entity_id
_entity_poly.type
_entity_poly.pdbx_seq_one_letter_code
_entity_poly.pdbx_strand_id
1 'polypeptide(L)'
;MKHDGITTPIAKIQTKELSIHGHTRIDNYYWLNERENPEVLAYLNAENDYLAQVMAPVKPFEEKLFQEMKSRIKEQDESVPVKDGNYYYYVRFIEGGEYPVYCRKNKSPDAPEEILLDGNKLGKNKSYFNIGGYEITDNEEILAYGIDTVSRRNYTVRFKNLQTGKLYKDQIKNTEGGNYAWASDNKTFFYIRRDQQTLLGYQVWRHILDTDVKSDVLVYEEKDNQFYMGLYRMKSKKYIAIGCDHNGVSTEYRLLDAAKPMGEFKVFSERVRGHEYNIEHFGDKFYIKTNQDEAINFKLMEVKEKQVADKTRWKDVIPHRKEVLLESIEVFENHLVLQERNEGLIHLRVINQHTKEEHYVDFGEPTYDAYIGANHEFNTNILRFIYTSLTTPASTFDYNLDTRFKDLKKEQAVIGEFNKNNYVSERVFVIARDGARVPLSIVYKKGTQLNGKAPLLQYSYGSYGYSTDATFSSVRLSLLDRGFIYAIAHIRGGQEMGREWYDNGKMFKKINTFNDFIDCSEFLIANQYCSPAKLFAMGGSAGGLLMGAIANMRPDLYKGIVASVPFVDVVTTMLDESIPLTTGEFEEWGNPKNRDSYEYMLSYSPYDNVNKKDYPNLLVTTGLHDSQVQYFEPAKWVARLRTLKTDSNLLLIYIDMEAGHGGASGRFASLKLIAKEYAFILDLADILG
;
A
#
# COMPACT_ATOMS: atom_id res chain seq x y z
N MET A 1 -12.10 26.72 -12.68
CA MET A 1 -12.49 27.05 -11.27
C MET A 1 -12.36 28.56 -11.01
N LYS A 2 -13.00 29.11 -9.96
CA LYS A 2 -12.84 30.53 -9.56
C LYS A 2 -12.78 30.64 -8.04
N HIS A 3 -11.89 31.47 -7.51
CA HIS A 3 -11.80 31.76 -6.08
C HIS A 3 -12.01 33.26 -5.76
N ASP A 4 -12.08 34.11 -6.78
CA ASP A 4 -12.34 35.55 -6.62
C ASP A 4 -13.71 35.79 -5.96
N GLY A 5 -13.70 36.48 -4.82
CA GLY A 5 -14.91 36.79 -4.05
C GLY A 5 -15.41 35.68 -3.12
N ILE A 6 -14.71 34.54 -3.05
CA ILE A 6 -15.01 33.48 -2.06
C ILE A 6 -14.11 33.67 -0.85
N THR A 7 -14.70 33.85 0.33
CA THR A 7 -13.96 34.00 1.59
C THR A 7 -13.20 32.70 1.90
N THR A 8 -11.88 32.80 1.99
CA THR A 8 -11.03 31.68 2.37
C THR A 8 -11.10 31.45 3.88
N PRO A 9 -11.23 30.20 4.36
CA PRO A 9 -11.17 29.88 5.77
C PRO A 9 -9.82 30.26 6.38
N ILE A 10 -9.85 30.87 7.56
CA ILE A 10 -8.65 31.26 8.30
C ILE A 10 -8.66 30.54 9.65
N ALA A 11 -7.71 29.64 9.85
CA ALA A 11 -7.52 28.99 11.14
C ALA A 11 -7.08 30.04 12.19
N LYS A 12 -7.67 29.97 13.37
CA LYS A 12 -7.26 30.77 14.53
C LYS A 12 -5.80 30.47 14.88
N ILE A 13 -5.02 31.52 15.11
CA ILE A 13 -3.66 31.40 15.62
C ILE A 13 -3.73 31.15 17.13
N GLN A 14 -3.24 29.98 17.56
CA GLN A 14 -2.99 29.66 18.97
C GLN A 14 -1.53 29.23 19.10
N THR A 15 -0.68 30.14 19.55
CA THR A 15 0.76 29.93 19.64
C THR A 15 1.09 28.81 20.63
N LYS A 16 1.70 27.74 20.13
CA LYS A 16 2.32 26.69 20.93
C LYS A 16 3.83 26.70 20.68
N GLU A 17 4.61 26.82 21.74
CA GLU A 17 6.06 26.63 21.68
C GLU A 17 6.40 25.15 21.82
N LEU A 18 7.22 24.65 20.90
CA LEU A 18 7.75 23.29 20.88
C LEU A 18 9.27 23.36 20.95
N SER A 19 9.84 23.06 22.12
CA SER A 19 11.27 23.24 22.41
C SER A 19 11.97 21.90 22.62
N ILE A 20 13.06 21.67 21.88
CA ILE A 20 13.97 20.52 22.05
C ILE A 20 15.36 20.91 21.54
N HIS A 21 16.43 20.30 22.07
CA HIS A 21 17.82 20.56 21.63
C HIS A 21 18.26 22.03 21.69
N GLY A 22 17.60 22.86 22.53
CA GLY A 22 17.86 24.30 22.59
C GLY A 22 17.29 25.10 21.40
N HIS A 23 16.46 24.48 20.56
CA HIS A 23 15.74 25.12 19.46
C HIS A 23 14.23 25.12 19.75
N THR A 24 13.59 26.28 19.59
CA THR A 24 12.15 26.46 19.82
C THR A 24 11.46 26.69 18.48
N ARG A 25 10.57 25.77 18.11
CA ARG A 25 9.65 25.95 16.97
C ARG A 25 8.33 26.53 17.48
N ILE A 26 7.72 27.38 16.65
CA ILE A 26 6.38 27.91 16.90
C ILE A 26 5.38 27.19 16.01
N ASP A 27 4.43 26.52 16.65
CA ASP A 27 3.29 25.90 15.99
C ASP A 27 2.00 26.64 16.36
N ASN A 28 1.55 27.51 15.45
CA ASN A 28 0.33 28.31 15.64
C ASN A 28 -0.96 27.50 15.48
N TYR A 29 -0.87 26.26 15.02
CA TYR A 29 -2.01 25.42 14.65
C TYR A 29 -1.99 24.07 15.36
N TYR A 30 -1.16 23.92 16.42
CA TYR A 30 -1.06 22.67 17.19
C TYR A 30 -2.43 22.17 17.68
N TRP A 31 -3.31 23.09 18.08
CA TRP A 31 -4.68 22.83 18.56
C TRP A 31 -5.58 22.07 17.58
N LEU A 32 -5.24 22.05 16.27
CA LEU A 32 -5.99 21.28 15.29
C LEU A 32 -5.93 19.77 15.51
N ASN A 33 -5.05 19.26 16.39
CA ASN A 33 -4.96 17.85 16.76
C ASN A 33 -6.07 17.35 17.70
N GLU A 34 -6.92 18.23 18.21
CA GLU A 34 -8.02 17.88 19.11
C GLU A 34 -9.28 17.45 18.33
N ARG A 35 -9.33 16.19 17.87
CA ARG A 35 -10.39 15.71 16.95
C ARG A 35 -11.83 15.99 17.38
N GLU A 36 -12.10 15.88 18.68
CA GLU A 36 -13.45 16.06 19.25
C GLU A 36 -13.77 17.53 19.58
N ASN A 37 -12.83 18.47 19.37
CA ASN A 37 -13.01 19.88 19.65
C ASN A 37 -13.94 20.52 18.61
N PRO A 38 -15.05 21.17 19.04
CA PRO A 38 -15.99 21.83 18.12
C PRO A 38 -15.35 22.93 17.24
N GLU A 39 -14.35 23.67 17.73
CA GLU A 39 -13.62 24.67 16.92
C GLU A 39 -12.85 24.00 15.79
N VAL A 40 -12.29 22.81 16.03
CA VAL A 40 -11.56 22.02 15.01
C VAL A 40 -12.54 21.56 13.95
N LEU A 41 -13.63 20.91 14.36
CA LEU A 41 -14.68 20.45 13.44
C LEU A 41 -15.26 21.61 12.62
N ALA A 42 -15.48 22.78 13.23
CA ALA A 42 -15.95 23.96 12.51
C ALA A 42 -14.95 24.42 11.43
N TYR A 43 -13.65 24.43 11.72
CA TYR A 43 -12.62 24.78 10.75
C TYR A 43 -12.55 23.77 9.58
N LEU A 44 -12.56 22.47 9.88
CA LEU A 44 -12.53 21.43 8.85
C LEU A 44 -13.76 21.50 7.94
N ASN A 45 -14.96 21.72 8.51
CA ASN A 45 -16.17 21.90 7.71
C ASN A 45 -16.11 23.17 6.85
N ALA A 46 -15.58 24.28 7.38
CA ALA A 46 -15.40 25.52 6.61
C ALA A 46 -14.44 25.34 5.41
N GLU A 47 -13.40 24.53 5.57
CA GLU A 47 -12.50 24.16 4.46
C GLU A 47 -13.21 23.31 3.39
N ASN A 48 -14.03 22.35 3.80
CA ASN A 48 -14.87 21.59 2.87
C ASN A 48 -15.88 22.48 2.13
N ASP A 49 -16.50 23.44 2.82
CA ASP A 49 -17.42 24.42 2.22
C ASP A 49 -16.72 25.33 1.21
N TYR A 50 -15.49 25.77 1.53
CA TYR A 50 -14.66 26.54 0.62
C TYR A 50 -14.31 25.74 -0.64
N LEU A 51 -13.86 24.50 -0.47
CA LEU A 51 -13.61 23.59 -1.59
C LEU A 51 -14.85 23.42 -2.46
N ALA A 52 -16.02 23.19 -1.84
CA ALA A 52 -17.28 22.99 -2.56
C ALA A 52 -17.66 24.22 -3.41
N GLN A 53 -17.48 25.43 -2.88
CA GLN A 53 -17.75 26.68 -3.60
C GLN A 53 -16.77 26.90 -4.76
N VAL A 54 -15.46 26.68 -4.55
CA VAL A 54 -14.43 26.85 -5.60
C VAL A 54 -14.58 25.82 -6.72
N MET A 55 -14.91 24.57 -6.37
CA MET A 55 -15.12 23.46 -7.30
C MET A 55 -16.49 23.47 -7.98
N ALA A 56 -17.46 24.27 -7.50
CA ALA A 56 -18.82 24.28 -8.03
C ALA A 56 -18.90 24.44 -9.57
N PRO A 57 -18.11 25.32 -10.23
CA PRO A 57 -18.15 25.47 -11.69
C PRO A 57 -17.74 24.21 -12.47
N VAL A 58 -16.89 23.36 -11.89
CA VAL A 58 -16.40 22.13 -12.53
C VAL A 58 -17.13 20.87 -12.05
N LYS A 59 -18.13 21.02 -11.16
CA LYS A 59 -18.88 19.89 -10.62
C LYS A 59 -19.58 19.04 -11.70
N PRO A 60 -20.17 19.60 -12.77
CA PRO A 60 -20.71 18.78 -13.86
C PRO A 60 -19.63 17.96 -14.58
N PHE A 61 -18.41 18.51 -14.70
CA PHE A 61 -17.29 17.81 -15.31
C PHE A 61 -16.71 16.73 -14.39
N GLU A 62 -16.64 16.98 -13.08
CA GLU A 62 -16.34 15.96 -12.06
C GLU A 62 -17.31 14.77 -12.16
N GLU A 63 -18.62 15.02 -12.30
CA GLU A 63 -19.61 13.95 -12.47
C GLU A 63 -19.42 13.19 -13.80
N LYS A 64 -19.15 13.90 -14.90
CA LYS A 64 -18.84 13.27 -16.20
C LYS A 64 -17.61 12.35 -16.10
N LEU A 65 -16.55 12.79 -15.42
CA LEU A 65 -15.36 11.98 -15.18
C LEU A 65 -15.67 10.75 -14.32
N PHE A 66 -16.46 10.90 -13.26
CA PHE A 66 -16.91 9.78 -12.44
C PHE A 66 -17.67 8.74 -13.28
N GLN A 67 -18.66 9.17 -14.07
CA GLN A 67 -19.44 8.27 -14.92
C GLN A 67 -18.58 7.61 -15.99
N GLU A 68 -17.64 8.35 -16.60
CA GLU A 68 -16.67 7.83 -17.55
C GLU A 68 -15.81 6.72 -16.90
N MET A 69 -15.19 6.98 -15.75
CA MET A 69 -14.38 6.00 -15.03
C MET A 69 -15.19 4.77 -14.64
N LYS A 70 -16.40 4.98 -14.10
CA LYS A 70 -17.31 3.90 -13.71
C LYS A 70 -17.70 3.05 -14.92
N SER A 71 -17.99 3.67 -16.06
CA SER A 71 -18.42 2.98 -17.29
C SER A 71 -17.39 2.01 -17.85
N ARG A 72 -16.10 2.19 -17.53
CA ARG A 72 -15.02 1.27 -17.92
C ARG A 72 -14.92 0.03 -17.05
N ILE A 73 -15.59 0.02 -15.89
CA ILE A 73 -15.58 -1.11 -14.96
C ILE A 73 -16.68 -2.09 -15.34
N LYS A 74 -16.31 -3.35 -15.51
CA LYS A 74 -17.29 -4.44 -15.58
C LYS A 74 -17.94 -4.61 -14.21
N GLU A 75 -19.19 -4.17 -14.07
CA GLU A 75 -19.85 -4.19 -12.75
C GLU A 75 -20.05 -5.62 -12.23
N GLN A 76 -20.51 -6.54 -13.08
CA GLN A 76 -20.56 -7.96 -12.73
C GLN A 76 -19.25 -8.63 -13.15
N ASP A 77 -18.42 -8.95 -12.17
CA ASP A 77 -17.10 -9.52 -12.43
C ASP A 77 -16.70 -10.51 -11.33
N GLU A 78 -15.85 -11.47 -11.66
CA GLU A 78 -15.39 -12.50 -10.74
C GLU A 78 -13.90 -12.80 -10.91
N SER A 79 -13.20 -13.05 -9.81
CA SER A 79 -11.80 -13.48 -9.84
C SER A 79 -11.68 -14.90 -10.39
N VAL A 80 -10.50 -15.25 -10.90
CA VAL A 80 -10.21 -16.64 -11.29
C VAL A 80 -10.22 -17.52 -10.04
N PRO A 81 -10.99 -18.62 -9.98
CA PRO A 81 -11.05 -19.46 -8.79
C PRO A 81 -9.71 -20.11 -8.45
N VAL A 82 -9.34 -20.08 -7.16
CA VAL A 82 -8.11 -20.65 -6.61
C VAL A 82 -8.48 -21.91 -5.83
N LYS A 83 -7.79 -23.02 -6.10
CA LYS A 83 -8.01 -24.26 -5.37
C LYS A 83 -7.31 -24.21 -4.01
N ASP A 84 -8.01 -24.61 -2.96
CA ASP A 84 -7.46 -24.90 -1.63
C ASP A 84 -8.27 -26.06 -1.04
N GLY A 85 -7.59 -27.19 -0.81
CA GLY A 85 -8.26 -28.40 -0.34
C GLY A 85 -9.30 -28.92 -1.34
N ASN A 86 -10.53 -29.11 -0.86
CA ASN A 86 -11.64 -29.58 -1.69
C ASN A 86 -12.33 -28.45 -2.45
N TYR A 87 -12.08 -27.19 -2.14
CA TYR A 87 -12.85 -26.07 -2.68
C TYR A 87 -12.05 -25.20 -3.65
N TYR A 88 -12.80 -24.52 -4.52
CA TYR A 88 -12.32 -23.42 -5.34
C TYR A 88 -12.89 -22.12 -4.80
N TYR A 89 -12.01 -21.25 -4.30
CA TYR A 89 -12.36 -19.96 -3.70
C TYR A 89 -12.23 -18.84 -4.72
N TYR A 90 -13.18 -17.92 -4.70
CA TYR A 90 -13.17 -16.75 -5.58
C TYR A 90 -13.99 -15.62 -4.97
N VAL A 91 -13.78 -14.44 -5.53
CA VAL A 91 -14.53 -13.23 -5.18
C VAL A 91 -15.30 -12.78 -6.41
N ARG A 92 -16.54 -12.35 -6.22
CA ARG A 92 -17.31 -11.72 -7.28
C ARG A 92 -17.96 -10.42 -6.83
N PHE A 93 -18.26 -9.57 -7.79
CA PHE A 93 -19.06 -8.38 -7.63
C PHE A 93 -20.38 -8.53 -8.39
N ILE A 94 -21.42 -7.91 -7.84
CA ILE A 94 -22.75 -7.84 -8.46
C ILE A 94 -22.97 -6.44 -9.04
N GLU A 95 -23.86 -6.34 -10.03
CA GLU A 95 -24.31 -5.06 -10.57
C GLU A 95 -24.83 -4.14 -9.45
N GLY A 96 -24.42 -2.88 -9.47
CA GLY A 96 -24.72 -1.89 -8.43
C GLY A 96 -24.08 -2.14 -7.06
N GLY A 97 -23.38 -3.27 -6.85
CA GLY A 97 -22.73 -3.60 -5.60
C GLY A 97 -21.42 -2.84 -5.39
N GLU A 98 -21.22 -2.30 -4.19
CA GLU A 98 -19.99 -1.60 -3.77
C GLU A 98 -18.93 -2.57 -3.22
N TYR A 99 -19.37 -3.70 -2.66
CA TYR A 99 -18.53 -4.61 -1.89
C TYR A 99 -18.46 -6.01 -2.53
N PRO A 100 -17.35 -6.73 -2.31
CA PRO A 100 -17.20 -8.09 -2.81
C PRO A 100 -18.17 -9.08 -2.14
N VAL A 101 -18.52 -10.12 -2.89
CA VAL A 101 -19.13 -11.36 -2.40
C VAL A 101 -18.06 -12.44 -2.46
N TYR A 102 -17.71 -12.99 -1.30
CA TYR A 102 -16.75 -14.08 -1.17
C TYR A 102 -17.48 -15.42 -1.32
N CYS A 103 -16.98 -16.25 -2.23
CA CYS A 103 -17.64 -17.47 -2.66
C CYS A 103 -16.68 -18.65 -2.68
N ARG A 104 -17.24 -19.86 -2.66
CA ARG A 104 -16.51 -21.10 -2.97
C ARG A 104 -17.36 -22.08 -3.77
N LYS A 105 -16.71 -23.03 -4.42
CA LYS A 105 -17.33 -24.16 -5.15
C LYS A 105 -16.67 -25.47 -4.76
N ASN A 106 -17.48 -26.50 -4.49
CA ASN A 106 -17.00 -27.77 -3.96
C ASN A 106 -16.47 -28.70 -5.08
N LYS A 107 -15.25 -29.22 -4.93
CA LYS A 107 -14.51 -30.17 -5.80
C LYS A 107 -14.23 -29.74 -7.24
N SER A 108 -15.04 -28.87 -7.81
CA SER A 108 -14.93 -28.41 -9.20
C SER A 108 -15.24 -26.92 -9.30
N PRO A 109 -14.55 -26.17 -10.19
CA PRO A 109 -14.90 -24.78 -10.50
C PRO A 109 -16.28 -24.65 -11.20
N ASP A 110 -16.88 -25.75 -11.64
CA ASP A 110 -18.22 -25.79 -12.26
C ASP A 110 -19.32 -26.20 -11.27
N ALA A 111 -18.97 -26.53 -10.02
CA ALA A 111 -19.95 -26.89 -9.01
C ALA A 111 -20.82 -25.68 -8.59
N PRO A 112 -22.00 -25.90 -7.99
CA PRO A 112 -22.83 -24.82 -7.47
C PRO A 112 -22.07 -23.93 -6.49
N GLU A 113 -22.35 -22.63 -6.56
CA GLU A 113 -21.76 -21.61 -5.69
C GLU A 113 -22.27 -21.73 -4.25
N GLU A 114 -21.35 -21.61 -3.29
CA GLU A 114 -21.62 -21.34 -1.88
C GLU A 114 -21.14 -19.94 -1.49
N ILE A 115 -22.04 -19.08 -0.98
CA ILE A 115 -21.68 -17.73 -0.52
C ILE A 115 -21.16 -17.77 0.92
N LEU A 116 -19.89 -17.38 1.08
CA LEU A 116 -19.23 -17.25 2.37
C LEU A 116 -19.66 -15.94 3.06
N LEU A 117 -19.41 -14.82 2.39
CA LEU A 117 -19.69 -13.47 2.88
C LEU A 117 -20.25 -12.62 1.76
N ASP A 118 -21.32 -11.88 2.05
CA ASP A 118 -21.89 -10.88 1.14
C ASP A 118 -21.62 -9.50 1.73
N GLY A 119 -20.58 -8.82 1.23
CA GLY A 119 -20.18 -7.52 1.74
C GLY A 119 -21.27 -6.46 1.57
N ASN A 120 -22.14 -6.58 0.58
CA ASN A 120 -23.23 -5.62 0.35
C ASN A 120 -24.32 -5.76 1.42
N LYS A 121 -24.65 -6.99 1.82
CA LYS A 121 -25.56 -7.24 2.94
C LYS A 121 -24.96 -6.81 4.27
N LEU A 122 -23.69 -7.15 4.49
CA LEU A 122 -22.99 -6.82 5.75
C LEU A 122 -22.76 -5.32 5.89
N GLY A 123 -22.47 -4.60 4.80
CA GLY A 123 -22.24 -3.16 4.77
C GLY A 123 -23.50 -2.31 4.73
N LYS A 124 -24.69 -2.91 4.58
CA LYS A 124 -25.96 -2.17 4.46
C LYS A 124 -26.17 -1.20 5.63
N ASN A 125 -26.55 0.03 5.30
CA ASN A 125 -26.82 1.15 6.24
C ASN A 125 -25.60 1.56 7.10
N LYS A 126 -24.37 1.31 6.64
CA LYS A 126 -23.16 1.82 7.27
C LYS A 126 -22.53 2.88 6.38
N SER A 127 -22.02 3.95 6.98
CA SER A 127 -21.24 4.98 6.27
C SER A 127 -19.92 4.43 5.74
N TYR A 128 -19.30 3.52 6.49
CA TYR A 128 -18.12 2.77 6.08
C TYR A 128 -18.27 1.28 6.35
N PHE A 129 -17.72 0.44 5.47
CA PHE A 129 -17.63 -0.99 5.70
C PHE A 129 -16.41 -1.62 5.02
N ASN A 130 -15.69 -2.45 5.77
CA ASN A 130 -14.59 -3.24 5.25
C ASN A 130 -14.58 -4.64 5.87
N ILE A 131 -14.32 -5.65 5.03
CA ILE A 131 -13.99 -7.00 5.48
C ILE A 131 -12.46 -7.08 5.46
N GLY A 132 -11.84 -7.17 6.64
CA GLY A 132 -10.38 -7.11 6.78
C GLY A 132 -9.65 -8.39 6.38
N GLY A 133 -10.38 -9.49 6.23
CA GLY A 133 -9.83 -10.81 5.91
C GLY A 133 -10.69 -11.91 6.53
N TYR A 134 -10.42 -13.15 6.13
CA TYR A 134 -11.10 -14.33 6.62
C TYR A 134 -10.16 -15.54 6.66
N GLU A 135 -10.50 -16.52 7.50
CA GLU A 135 -9.78 -17.79 7.62
C GLU A 135 -10.81 -18.92 7.78
N ILE A 136 -10.54 -20.10 7.22
CA ILE A 136 -11.43 -21.26 7.24
C ILE A 136 -10.72 -22.44 7.93
N THR A 137 -11.46 -23.24 8.68
CA THR A 137 -10.95 -24.46 9.32
C THR A 137 -10.50 -25.52 8.31
N ASP A 138 -9.59 -26.41 8.71
CA ASP A 138 -9.05 -27.49 7.85
C ASP A 138 -10.15 -28.44 7.32
N ASN A 139 -11.23 -28.61 8.08
CA ASN A 139 -12.41 -29.37 7.66
C ASN A 139 -13.39 -28.58 6.78
N GLU A 140 -13.10 -27.31 6.50
CA GLU A 140 -13.85 -26.43 5.59
C GLU A 140 -15.29 -26.11 6.08
N GLU A 141 -15.55 -26.21 7.39
CA GLU A 141 -16.89 -26.05 7.96
C GLU A 141 -17.13 -24.71 8.67
N ILE A 142 -16.08 -24.03 9.14
CA ILE A 142 -16.20 -22.82 9.97
C ILE A 142 -15.35 -21.71 9.38
N LEU A 143 -15.97 -20.54 9.22
CA LEU A 143 -15.35 -19.31 8.74
C LEU A 143 -15.18 -18.32 9.90
N ALA A 144 -13.97 -17.81 10.09
CA ALA A 144 -13.70 -16.62 10.88
C ALA A 144 -13.50 -15.42 9.94
N TYR A 145 -14.06 -14.25 10.26
CA TYR A 145 -13.88 -13.04 9.44
C TYR A 145 -13.94 -11.76 10.28
N GLY A 146 -13.14 -10.76 9.90
CA GLY A 146 -13.09 -9.46 10.58
C GLY A 146 -13.86 -8.38 9.83
N ILE A 147 -14.57 -7.52 10.56
CA ILE A 147 -15.25 -6.33 10.01
C ILE A 147 -14.80 -5.03 10.67
N ASP A 148 -14.62 -3.98 9.88
CA ASP A 148 -14.44 -2.59 10.30
C ASP A 148 -15.59 -1.75 9.71
N THR A 149 -16.13 -0.85 10.52
CA THR A 149 -17.27 0.01 10.17
C THR A 149 -16.99 1.50 10.30
N VAL A 150 -15.75 1.88 10.61
CA VAL A 150 -15.34 3.28 10.89
C VAL A 150 -14.00 3.67 10.25
N SER A 151 -13.44 2.83 9.38
CA SER A 151 -12.20 3.08 8.65
C SER A 151 -10.95 3.28 9.51
N ARG A 152 -10.94 2.71 10.71
CA ARG A 152 -9.81 2.82 11.66
C ARG A 152 -8.92 1.58 11.67
N ARG A 153 -9.18 0.61 10.78
CA ARG A 153 -8.48 -0.69 10.71
C ARG A 153 -8.55 -1.46 12.04
N ASN A 154 -9.59 -1.23 12.83
CA ASN A 154 -9.79 -1.90 14.10
C ASN A 154 -11.01 -2.82 13.98
N TYR A 155 -10.77 -4.13 13.97
CA TYR A 155 -11.75 -5.10 13.50
C TYR A 155 -12.48 -5.81 14.64
N THR A 156 -13.71 -6.24 14.35
CA THR A 156 -14.43 -7.25 15.14
C THR A 156 -14.46 -8.56 14.38
N VAL A 157 -13.85 -9.62 14.92
CA VAL A 157 -13.91 -10.98 14.39
C VAL A 157 -15.24 -11.62 14.75
N ARG A 158 -15.83 -12.32 13.78
CA ARG A 158 -17.06 -13.11 13.92
C ARG A 158 -16.87 -14.47 13.27
N PHE A 159 -17.67 -15.44 13.70
CA PHE A 159 -17.61 -16.82 13.22
C PHE A 159 -18.92 -17.26 12.58
N LYS A 160 -18.83 -18.03 11.50
CA LYS A 160 -19.98 -18.56 10.74
C LYS A 160 -19.79 -20.05 10.48
N ASN A 161 -20.80 -20.84 10.81
CA ASN A 161 -20.89 -22.23 10.39
C ASN A 161 -21.34 -22.27 8.92
N LEU A 162 -20.51 -22.82 8.04
CA LEU A 162 -20.72 -22.81 6.59
C LEU A 162 -21.76 -23.85 6.14
N GLN A 163 -22.00 -24.90 6.92
CA GLN A 163 -23.02 -25.91 6.62
C GLN A 163 -24.44 -25.41 6.88
N THR A 164 -24.63 -24.68 7.98
CA THR A 164 -25.95 -24.20 8.42
C THR A 164 -26.21 -22.74 8.06
N GLY A 165 -25.16 -21.98 7.72
CA GLY A 165 -25.20 -20.54 7.49
C GLY A 165 -25.35 -19.70 8.77
N LYS A 166 -25.44 -20.34 9.95
CA LYS A 166 -25.64 -19.65 11.24
C LYS A 166 -24.36 -19.01 11.75
N LEU A 167 -24.49 -17.84 12.37
CA LEU A 167 -23.41 -17.20 13.11
C LEU A 167 -23.30 -17.79 14.50
N TYR A 168 -22.07 -17.96 14.97
CA TYR A 168 -21.80 -18.23 16.37
C TYR A 168 -22.04 -16.95 17.21
N LYS A 169 -22.17 -17.12 18.53
CA LYS A 169 -22.38 -15.98 19.45
C LYS A 169 -21.10 -15.17 19.67
N ASP A 170 -19.97 -15.84 19.53
CA ASP A 170 -18.60 -15.38 19.75
C ASP A 170 -18.30 -14.17 18.86
N GLN A 171 -17.77 -13.11 19.49
CA GLN A 171 -17.35 -11.88 18.83
C GLN A 171 -16.12 -11.31 19.55
N ILE A 172 -15.02 -11.15 18.82
CA ILE A 172 -13.76 -10.68 19.37
C ILE A 172 -13.50 -9.29 18.82
N LYS A 173 -13.54 -8.29 19.70
CA LYS A 173 -13.35 -6.88 19.34
C LYS A 173 -11.87 -6.49 19.39
N ASN A 174 -11.54 -5.37 18.76
CA ASN A 174 -10.23 -4.72 18.85
C ASN A 174 -9.08 -5.57 18.30
N THR A 175 -9.30 -6.12 17.11
CA THR A 175 -8.40 -7.07 16.45
C THR A 175 -7.76 -6.48 15.20
N GLU A 176 -6.63 -7.06 14.82
CA GLU A 176 -6.01 -6.83 13.51
C GLU A 176 -6.80 -7.51 12.39
N GLY A 177 -6.95 -6.86 11.24
CA GLY A 177 -7.66 -7.43 10.10
C GLY A 177 -6.85 -8.54 9.43
N GLY A 178 -7.45 -9.71 9.21
CA GLY A 178 -6.87 -10.80 8.41
C GLY A 178 -5.71 -11.57 9.07
N ASN A 179 -5.23 -11.14 10.23
CA ASN A 179 -4.16 -11.82 10.97
C ASN A 179 -4.75 -12.86 11.93
N TYR A 180 -5.15 -13.99 11.35
CA TYR A 180 -5.92 -15.04 11.99
C TYR A 180 -5.29 -16.40 11.71
N ALA A 181 -5.46 -17.36 12.61
CA ALA A 181 -5.10 -18.75 12.32
C ALA A 181 -6.00 -19.73 13.06
N TRP A 182 -6.52 -20.72 12.35
CA TRP A 182 -7.12 -21.91 12.95
C TRP A 182 -6.06 -22.96 13.26
N ALA A 183 -6.22 -23.62 14.40
CA ALA A 183 -5.55 -24.89 14.66
C ALA A 183 -6.20 -26.04 13.91
N SER A 184 -5.49 -27.17 13.81
CA SER A 184 -5.99 -28.37 13.11
C SER A 184 -7.10 -29.11 13.87
N ASP A 185 -7.44 -28.69 15.08
CA ASP A 185 -8.60 -29.22 15.82
C ASP A 185 -9.94 -28.63 15.33
N ASN A 186 -9.90 -27.67 14.39
CA ASN A 186 -11.06 -26.94 13.86
C ASN A 186 -11.88 -26.21 14.95
N LYS A 187 -11.27 -25.88 16.09
CA LYS A 187 -11.94 -25.29 17.26
C LYS A 187 -11.15 -24.19 17.93
N THR A 188 -9.82 -24.30 17.95
CA THR A 188 -8.95 -23.30 18.54
C THR A 188 -8.55 -22.26 17.51
N PHE A 189 -8.81 -21.00 17.82
CA PHE A 189 -8.56 -19.85 16.97
C PHE A 189 -7.54 -18.90 17.62
N PHE A 190 -6.62 -18.36 16.83
CA PHE A 190 -5.65 -17.38 17.28
C PHE A 190 -5.88 -16.05 16.57
N TYR A 191 -5.73 -14.94 17.31
CA TYR A 191 -5.90 -13.60 16.78
C TYR A 191 -4.92 -12.60 17.41
N ILE A 192 -4.64 -11.52 16.70
CA ILE A 192 -3.89 -10.37 17.22
C ILE A 192 -4.85 -9.33 17.79
N ARG A 193 -4.60 -8.89 19.03
CA ARG A 193 -5.27 -7.77 19.68
C ARG A 193 -4.47 -6.48 19.50
N ARG A 194 -5.18 -5.38 19.22
CA ARG A 194 -4.61 -4.05 19.05
C ARG A 194 -4.64 -3.23 20.33
N ASP A 195 -3.57 -2.49 20.57
CA ASP A 195 -3.54 -1.42 21.56
C ASP A 195 -4.51 -0.30 21.13
N GLN A 196 -5.27 0.27 22.07
CA GLN A 196 -6.33 1.23 21.71
C GLN A 196 -5.85 2.68 21.59
N GLN A 197 -4.61 2.96 22.00
CA GLN A 197 -3.99 4.26 21.85
C GLN A 197 -3.16 4.32 20.58
N THR A 198 -2.13 3.46 20.50
CA THR A 198 -1.18 3.40 19.38
C THR A 198 -1.75 2.69 18.15
N LEU A 199 -2.84 1.94 18.31
CA LEU A 199 -3.41 1.07 17.27
C LEU A 199 -2.47 -0.05 16.81
N LEU A 200 -1.35 -0.34 17.45
CA LEU A 200 -0.47 -1.44 17.04
C LEU A 200 -1.01 -2.79 17.53
N GLY A 201 -0.89 -3.83 16.70
CA GLY A 201 -1.06 -5.20 17.14
C GLY A 201 0.11 -5.61 18.03
N TYR A 202 -0.16 -6.03 19.26
CA TYR A 202 0.91 -6.30 20.25
C TYR A 202 0.71 -7.58 21.06
N GLN A 203 -0.47 -8.21 21.01
CA GLN A 203 -0.75 -9.46 21.73
C GLN A 203 -1.40 -10.49 20.84
N VAL A 204 -0.94 -11.74 20.93
CA VAL A 204 -1.62 -12.91 20.36
C VAL A 204 -2.39 -13.62 21.45
N TRP A 205 -3.66 -13.84 21.18
CA TRP A 205 -4.59 -14.50 22.08
C TRP A 205 -5.12 -15.78 21.44
N ARG A 206 -5.43 -16.75 22.30
CA ARG A 206 -6.03 -18.03 21.94
C ARG A 206 -7.47 -18.07 22.42
N HIS A 207 -8.38 -18.22 21.47
CA HIS A 207 -9.81 -18.38 21.66
C HIS A 207 -10.22 -19.83 21.41
N ILE A 208 -11.10 -20.36 22.24
CA ILE A 208 -11.76 -21.65 22.00
C ILE A 208 -13.19 -21.35 21.58
N LEU A 209 -13.59 -21.78 20.40
CA LEU A 209 -14.94 -21.52 19.89
C LEU A 209 -16.03 -22.03 20.86
N ASP A 210 -17.13 -21.28 20.99
CA ASP A 210 -18.24 -21.48 21.91
C ASP A 210 -17.86 -21.27 23.40
N THR A 211 -16.85 -20.46 23.69
CA THR A 211 -16.48 -20.04 25.06
C THR A 211 -16.57 -18.52 25.23
N ASP A 212 -16.60 -18.04 26.47
CA ASP A 212 -16.58 -16.59 26.72
C ASP A 212 -15.21 -16.03 26.29
N VAL A 213 -15.19 -15.02 25.43
CA VAL A 213 -13.96 -14.32 24.98
C VAL A 213 -13.14 -13.77 26.17
N LYS A 214 -13.77 -13.52 27.33
CA LYS A 214 -13.04 -13.16 28.56
C LYS A 214 -12.17 -14.28 29.13
N SER A 215 -12.40 -15.53 28.71
CA SER A 215 -11.60 -16.70 29.09
C SER A 215 -10.47 -16.99 28.10
N ASP A 216 -10.33 -16.19 27.04
CA ASP A 216 -9.23 -16.31 26.09
C ASP A 216 -7.89 -16.16 26.79
N VAL A 217 -6.89 -16.91 26.30
CA VAL A 217 -5.57 -16.99 26.94
C VAL A 217 -4.56 -16.19 26.12
N LEU A 218 -3.87 -15.26 26.76
CA LEU A 218 -2.70 -14.58 26.17
C LEU A 218 -1.58 -15.61 25.95
N VAL A 219 -1.13 -15.76 24.70
CA VAL A 219 -0.08 -16.72 24.34
C VAL A 219 1.24 -16.06 23.93
N TYR A 220 1.20 -14.78 23.53
CA TYR A 220 2.39 -14.00 23.24
C TYR A 220 2.08 -12.49 23.35
N GLU A 221 3.05 -11.72 23.83
CA GLU A 221 3.00 -10.26 23.88
C GLU A 221 4.33 -9.72 23.36
N GLU A 222 4.27 -8.87 22.33
CA GLU A 222 5.39 -8.07 21.86
C GLU A 222 5.49 -6.82 22.73
N LYS A 223 6.65 -6.64 23.36
CA LYS A 223 6.90 -5.55 24.31
C LYS A 223 7.55 -4.34 23.65
N ASP A 224 8.16 -4.53 22.50
CA ASP A 224 8.77 -3.47 21.71
C ASP A 224 7.76 -3.01 20.64
N ASN A 225 7.20 -1.82 20.84
CA ASN A 225 6.20 -1.23 19.95
C ASN A 225 6.77 -0.73 18.60
N GLN A 226 8.02 -1.06 18.28
CA GLN A 226 8.60 -0.90 16.95
C GLN A 226 8.35 -2.12 16.05
N PHE A 227 7.95 -3.26 16.63
CA PHE A 227 7.66 -4.48 15.88
C PHE A 227 6.18 -4.58 15.52
N TYR A 228 5.90 -4.69 14.24
CA TYR A 228 4.62 -5.09 13.71
C TYR A 228 4.47 -6.60 13.79
N MET A 229 3.25 -7.06 14.08
CA MET A 229 2.96 -8.47 14.24
C MET A 229 2.08 -8.99 13.11
N GLY A 230 2.47 -10.13 12.55
CA GLY A 230 1.67 -10.96 11.67
C GLY A 230 1.31 -12.29 12.33
N LEU A 231 0.14 -12.83 12.02
CA LEU A 231 -0.31 -14.14 12.49
C LEU A 231 -1.01 -14.88 11.36
N TYR A 232 -0.52 -16.07 11.04
CA TYR A 232 -1.06 -16.86 9.93
C TYR A 232 -0.77 -18.36 10.07
N ARG A 233 -1.55 -19.15 9.32
CA ARG A 233 -1.30 -20.56 9.09
C ARG A 233 -0.34 -20.74 7.91
N MET A 234 0.77 -21.47 8.10
CA MET A 234 1.69 -21.75 6.99
C MET A 234 1.03 -22.64 5.93
N LYS A 235 1.44 -22.52 4.66
CA LYS A 235 0.92 -23.31 3.52
C LYS A 235 0.97 -24.82 3.77
N SER A 236 2.00 -25.31 4.48
CA SER A 236 2.11 -26.72 4.90
C SER A 236 1.04 -27.21 5.87
N LYS A 237 0.21 -26.32 6.42
CA LYS A 237 -0.76 -26.61 7.48
C LYS A 237 -0.14 -27.31 8.70
N LYS A 238 1.18 -27.25 8.89
CA LYS A 238 1.84 -27.82 10.07
C LYS A 238 1.95 -26.78 11.18
N TYR A 239 2.41 -25.59 10.84
CA TYR A 239 2.70 -24.53 11.81
C TYR A 239 1.69 -23.37 11.74
N ILE A 240 1.38 -22.81 12.91
CA ILE A 240 0.91 -21.43 13.05
C ILE A 240 2.13 -20.58 13.35
N ALA A 241 2.26 -19.45 12.67
CA ALA A 241 3.40 -18.56 12.77
C ALA A 241 2.98 -17.19 13.32
N ILE A 242 3.70 -16.72 14.33
CA ILE A 242 3.75 -15.31 14.70
C ILE A 242 5.01 -14.75 14.04
N GLY A 243 4.86 -13.78 13.16
CA GLY A 243 5.97 -12.99 12.63
C GLY A 243 6.02 -11.64 13.33
N CYS A 244 7.17 -11.24 13.84
CA CYS A 244 7.43 -9.89 14.35
C CYS A 244 8.42 -9.24 13.41
N ASP A 245 8.07 -8.10 12.82
CA ASP A 245 8.91 -7.36 11.88
C ASP A 245 9.06 -5.90 12.31
N HIS A 246 10.30 -5.41 12.36
CA HIS A 246 10.61 -4.01 12.61
C HIS A 246 11.05 -3.34 11.30
N ASN A 247 10.13 -3.14 10.35
CA ASN A 247 10.29 -2.33 9.15
C ASN A 247 11.65 -2.51 8.43
N GLY A 248 12.01 -3.76 8.18
CA GLY A 248 13.26 -4.11 7.51
C GLY A 248 14.53 -3.87 8.32
N VAL A 249 14.44 -3.86 9.64
CA VAL A 249 15.58 -3.77 10.57
C VAL A 249 15.82 -5.12 11.21
N SER A 250 14.76 -5.82 11.61
CA SER A 250 14.88 -7.13 12.26
C SER A 250 13.58 -7.90 12.15
N THR A 251 13.68 -9.22 11.99
CA THR A 251 12.51 -10.12 11.99
C THR A 251 12.68 -11.21 13.06
N GLU A 252 11.59 -11.67 13.65
CA GLU A 252 11.52 -12.89 14.46
C GLU A 252 10.30 -13.71 14.05
N TYR A 253 10.46 -15.03 13.98
CA TYR A 253 9.32 -15.94 13.86
C TYR A 253 9.20 -16.83 15.09
N ARG A 254 7.96 -17.04 15.53
CA ARG A 254 7.60 -18.02 16.54
C ARG A 254 6.60 -19.01 15.98
N LEU A 255 6.84 -20.29 16.20
CA LEU A 255 6.08 -21.38 15.60
C LEU A 255 5.37 -22.21 16.65
N LEU A 256 4.11 -22.52 16.39
CA LEU A 256 3.31 -23.48 17.14
C LEU A 256 2.89 -24.63 16.22
N ASP A 257 3.13 -25.87 16.65
CA ASP A 257 2.56 -27.06 16.00
C ASP A 257 1.04 -27.02 16.18
N ALA A 258 0.32 -26.85 15.08
CA ALA A 258 -1.11 -26.58 15.14
C ALA A 258 -1.97 -27.81 15.41
N ALA A 259 -1.39 -29.01 15.36
CA ALA A 259 -2.01 -30.20 15.92
C ALA A 259 -1.96 -30.21 17.47
N LYS A 260 -1.20 -29.30 18.07
CA LYS A 260 -1.04 -29.13 19.53
C LYS A 260 -1.39 -27.69 19.94
N PRO A 261 -2.64 -27.23 19.74
CA PRO A 261 -3.05 -25.84 19.94
C PRO A 261 -2.90 -25.31 21.37
N MET A 262 -2.82 -26.21 22.35
CA MET A 262 -2.57 -25.86 23.76
C MET A 262 -1.08 -25.69 24.10
N GLY A 263 -0.18 -25.98 23.14
CA GLY A 263 1.26 -25.81 23.30
C GLY A 263 1.73 -24.36 23.30
N GLU A 264 3.05 -24.18 23.26
CA GLU A 264 3.73 -22.90 23.30
C GLU A 264 4.34 -22.54 21.94
N PHE A 265 4.31 -21.24 21.61
CA PHE A 265 5.02 -20.69 20.46
C PHE A 265 6.53 -20.67 20.73
N LYS A 266 7.30 -21.34 19.87
CA LYS A 266 8.76 -21.47 19.98
C LYS A 266 9.45 -20.58 18.97
N VAL A 267 10.47 -19.84 19.41
CA VAL A 267 11.31 -19.02 18.54
C VAL A 267 11.98 -19.90 17.49
N PHE A 268 11.92 -19.48 16.22
CA PHE A 268 12.60 -20.12 15.10
C PHE A 268 14.09 -19.78 15.10
N SER A 269 14.40 -18.49 15.07
CA SER A 269 15.73 -17.92 15.28
C SER A 269 15.53 -16.66 16.09
N GLU A 270 16.40 -16.41 17.07
CA GLU A 270 16.34 -15.18 17.85
C GLU A 270 16.58 -13.97 16.93
N ARG A 271 15.84 -12.89 17.22
CA ARG A 271 15.99 -11.64 16.48
C ARG A 271 17.35 -11.00 16.74
N VAL A 272 17.96 -10.50 15.69
CA VAL A 272 19.20 -9.73 15.72
C VAL A 272 18.98 -8.45 14.92
N ARG A 273 19.37 -7.29 15.46
CA ARG A 273 19.27 -6.03 14.73
C ARG A 273 20.11 -6.09 13.45
N GLY A 274 19.53 -5.69 12.33
CA GLY A 274 20.11 -5.80 10.99
C GLY A 274 19.85 -7.15 10.31
N HIS A 275 19.24 -8.13 10.99
CA HIS A 275 18.92 -9.44 10.43
C HIS A 275 17.44 -9.57 10.11
N GLU A 276 17.13 -9.54 8.81
CA GLU A 276 15.83 -9.82 8.24
C GLU A 276 15.80 -11.25 7.69
N TYR A 277 14.69 -11.93 7.92
CA TYR A 277 14.43 -13.20 7.27
C TYR A 277 12.94 -13.47 7.12
N ASN A 278 12.55 -14.30 6.15
CA ASN A 278 11.22 -14.89 6.01
C ASN A 278 11.36 -16.39 5.86
N ILE A 279 10.38 -17.16 6.33
CA ILE A 279 10.43 -18.62 6.37
C ILE A 279 9.23 -19.26 5.67
N GLU A 280 9.49 -20.33 4.92
CA GLU A 280 8.47 -21.18 4.32
C GLU A 280 8.75 -22.65 4.71
N HIS A 281 7.75 -23.36 5.22
CA HIS A 281 7.89 -24.76 5.62
C HIS A 281 7.45 -25.70 4.49
N PHE A 282 8.32 -26.62 4.08
CA PHE A 282 8.02 -27.61 3.04
C PHE A 282 8.65 -28.96 3.38
N GLY A 283 7.84 -30.02 3.40
CA GLY A 283 8.29 -31.37 3.73
C GLY A 283 8.89 -31.47 5.14
N ASP A 284 10.17 -31.81 5.23
CA ASP A 284 10.94 -31.93 6.49
C ASP A 284 11.94 -30.78 6.70
N LYS A 285 11.76 -29.65 5.99
CA LYS A 285 12.70 -28.52 5.99
C LYS A 285 11.99 -27.16 5.94
N PHE A 286 12.78 -26.11 6.19
CA PHE A 286 12.42 -24.73 5.96
C PHE A 286 13.28 -24.14 4.85
N TYR A 287 12.65 -23.35 3.99
CA TYR A 287 13.32 -22.35 3.16
C TYR A 287 13.35 -21.03 3.92
N ILE A 288 14.47 -20.32 3.83
CA ILE A 288 14.74 -19.10 4.59
C ILE A 288 15.28 -18.04 3.64
N LYS A 289 14.45 -17.06 3.26
CA LYS A 289 14.92 -15.86 2.56
C LYS A 289 15.54 -14.94 3.60
N THR A 290 16.81 -14.59 3.51
CA THR A 290 17.49 -13.81 4.57
C THR A 290 18.58 -12.88 4.03
N ASN A 291 18.81 -11.78 4.75
CA ASN A 291 19.92 -10.86 4.51
C ASN A 291 21.19 -11.20 5.31
N GLN A 292 21.25 -12.38 5.92
CA GLN A 292 22.44 -12.86 6.65
C GLN A 292 23.69 -12.81 5.76
N ASP A 293 24.86 -12.60 6.38
CA ASP A 293 26.16 -12.55 5.71
C ASP A 293 26.27 -11.38 4.71
N GLU A 294 25.72 -10.22 5.08
CA GLU A 294 25.68 -8.99 4.27
C GLU A 294 24.96 -9.16 2.92
N ALA A 295 24.04 -10.12 2.85
CA ALA A 295 23.21 -10.35 1.68
C ALA A 295 22.09 -9.30 1.58
N ILE A 296 22.42 -8.02 1.37
CA ILE A 296 21.46 -6.91 1.38
C ILE A 296 20.29 -7.10 0.39
N ASN A 297 20.53 -7.78 -0.73
CA ASN A 297 19.51 -8.14 -1.72
C ASN A 297 18.92 -9.55 -1.51
N PHE A 298 19.08 -10.06 -0.28
CA PHE A 298 18.69 -11.36 0.21
C PHE A 298 19.34 -12.54 -0.52
N LYS A 299 19.43 -13.64 0.20
CA LYS A 299 19.75 -14.97 -0.32
C LYS A 299 18.70 -15.96 0.16
N LEU A 300 18.63 -17.12 -0.49
CA LEU A 300 17.77 -18.21 -0.05
C LEU A 300 18.61 -19.31 0.57
N MET A 301 18.28 -19.70 1.79
CA MET A 301 18.88 -20.82 2.50
C MET A 301 17.84 -21.92 2.75
N GLU A 302 18.31 -23.12 3.08
CA GLU A 302 17.48 -24.20 3.60
C GLU A 302 18.09 -24.85 4.86
N VAL A 303 17.23 -25.39 5.71
CA VAL A 303 17.62 -26.19 6.87
C VAL A 303 16.56 -27.24 7.19
N LYS A 304 16.99 -28.43 7.62
CA LYS A 304 16.05 -29.45 8.13
C LYS A 304 15.33 -28.94 9.37
N GLU A 305 14.06 -29.26 9.50
CA GLU A 305 13.18 -28.83 10.59
C GLU A 305 13.78 -29.10 11.98
N LYS A 306 14.36 -30.30 12.17
CA LYS A 306 14.98 -30.71 13.45
C LYS A 306 16.36 -30.08 13.72
N GLN A 307 16.89 -29.32 12.77
CA GLN A 307 18.23 -28.72 12.79
C GLN A 307 18.20 -27.20 12.78
N VAL A 308 17.02 -26.56 12.80
CA VAL A 308 16.85 -25.11 12.74
C VAL A 308 17.74 -24.38 13.76
N ALA A 309 17.84 -24.90 14.98
CA ALA A 309 18.63 -24.30 16.05
C ALA A 309 20.16 -24.25 15.78
N ASP A 310 20.68 -25.11 14.90
CA ASP A 310 22.09 -25.14 14.53
C ASP A 310 22.31 -24.37 13.22
N LYS A 311 22.62 -23.07 13.33
CA LYS A 311 22.86 -22.18 12.17
C LYS A 311 23.99 -22.68 11.26
N THR A 312 24.91 -23.53 11.74
CA THR A 312 25.96 -24.14 10.89
C THR A 312 25.42 -25.18 9.91
N ARG A 313 24.17 -25.62 10.08
CA ARG A 313 23.47 -26.55 9.18
C ARG A 313 22.69 -25.86 8.08
N TRP A 314 22.56 -24.55 8.15
CA TRP A 314 21.85 -23.77 7.16
C TRP A 314 22.71 -23.72 5.89
N LYS A 315 22.11 -24.03 4.75
CA LYS A 315 22.82 -24.12 3.47
C LYS A 315 22.23 -23.17 2.46
N ASP A 316 23.07 -22.46 1.74
CA ASP A 316 22.63 -21.63 0.62
C ASP A 316 22.01 -22.52 -0.48
N VAL A 317 20.81 -22.13 -0.91
CA VAL A 317 20.10 -22.66 -2.08
C VAL A 317 20.30 -21.72 -3.26
N ILE A 318 20.10 -20.42 -3.02
CA ILE A 318 20.35 -19.33 -3.97
C ILE A 318 21.26 -18.33 -3.28
N PRO A 319 22.52 -18.17 -3.72
CA PRO A 319 23.45 -17.23 -3.10
C PRO A 319 23.03 -15.78 -3.34
N HIS A 320 23.56 -14.87 -2.51
CA HIS A 320 23.38 -13.44 -2.68
C HIS A 320 23.90 -12.97 -4.04
N ARG A 321 23.15 -12.08 -4.70
CA ARG A 321 23.56 -11.41 -5.94
C ARG A 321 23.41 -9.92 -5.75
N LYS A 322 24.50 -9.18 -5.94
CA LYS A 322 24.56 -7.74 -5.67
C LYS A 322 23.48 -6.95 -6.43
N GLU A 323 23.20 -7.31 -7.67
CA GLU A 323 22.27 -6.53 -8.53
C GLU A 323 20.83 -7.10 -8.54
N VAL A 324 20.57 -8.21 -7.83
CA VAL A 324 19.27 -8.90 -7.90
C VAL A 324 18.65 -9.05 -6.52
N LEU A 325 17.61 -8.28 -6.26
CA LEU A 325 16.80 -8.41 -5.06
C LEU A 325 15.92 -9.66 -5.15
N LEU A 326 16.05 -10.58 -4.21
CA LEU A 326 15.10 -11.67 -4.03
C LEU A 326 13.92 -11.15 -3.18
N GLU A 327 12.76 -10.95 -3.79
CA GLU A 327 11.58 -10.42 -3.10
C GLU A 327 10.78 -11.50 -2.39
N SER A 328 10.51 -12.62 -3.08
CA SER A 328 9.72 -13.71 -2.53
C SER A 328 10.03 -15.04 -3.22
N ILE A 329 9.50 -16.12 -2.64
CA ILE A 329 9.56 -17.46 -3.19
C ILE A 329 8.16 -18.07 -3.18
N GLU A 330 7.93 -19.01 -4.09
CA GLU A 330 6.79 -19.90 -4.07
C GLU A 330 7.27 -21.34 -4.21
N VAL A 331 6.81 -22.21 -3.31
CA VAL A 331 7.30 -23.59 -3.20
C VAL A 331 6.19 -24.53 -3.67
N PHE A 332 6.54 -25.37 -4.64
CA PHE A 332 5.74 -26.50 -5.11
C PHE A 332 6.45 -27.81 -4.79
N GLU A 333 5.78 -28.94 -5.00
CA GLU A 333 6.36 -30.26 -4.74
C GLU A 333 7.63 -30.51 -5.58
N ASN A 334 7.57 -30.14 -6.87
CA ASN A 334 8.66 -30.38 -7.83
C ASN A 334 9.41 -29.11 -8.26
N HIS A 335 8.90 -27.93 -7.91
CA HIS A 335 9.41 -26.65 -8.41
C HIS A 335 9.60 -25.64 -7.28
N LEU A 336 10.54 -24.74 -7.48
CA LEU A 336 10.74 -23.52 -6.68
C LEU A 336 10.68 -22.35 -7.65
N VAL A 337 9.83 -21.37 -7.36
CA VAL A 337 9.72 -20.15 -8.15
C VAL A 337 10.23 -18.98 -7.31
N LEU A 338 11.10 -18.17 -7.88
CA LEU A 338 11.65 -16.96 -7.25
C LEU A 338 11.04 -15.74 -7.92
N GLN A 339 10.55 -14.79 -7.12
CA GLN A 339 10.26 -13.44 -7.57
C GLN A 339 11.49 -12.59 -7.30
N GLU A 340 12.15 -12.17 -8.37
CA GLU A 340 13.40 -11.43 -8.36
C GLU A 340 13.18 -10.05 -8.95
N ARG A 341 13.92 -9.06 -8.49
CA ARG A 341 13.94 -7.73 -9.10
C ARG A 341 15.36 -7.36 -9.53
N ASN A 342 15.49 -6.91 -10.76
CA ASN A 342 16.74 -6.40 -11.32
C ASN A 342 16.44 -5.23 -12.25
N GLU A 343 17.29 -4.21 -12.22
CA GLU A 343 17.15 -2.97 -12.99
C GLU A 343 15.68 -2.50 -13.07
N GLY A 344 14.96 -2.39 -11.95
CA GLY A 344 13.57 -1.89 -11.91
C GLY A 344 12.47 -2.79 -12.46
N LEU A 345 12.73 -4.05 -12.80
CA LEU A 345 11.71 -4.99 -13.30
C LEU A 345 11.65 -6.26 -12.46
N ILE A 346 10.44 -6.81 -12.34
CA ILE A 346 10.24 -8.14 -11.76
C ILE A 346 10.55 -9.23 -12.79
N HIS A 347 11.18 -10.29 -12.32
CA HIS A 347 11.45 -11.52 -13.03
C HIS A 347 10.94 -12.71 -12.20
N LEU A 348 10.27 -13.65 -12.85
CA LEU A 348 9.91 -14.93 -12.25
C LEU A 348 10.87 -16.01 -12.75
N ARG A 349 11.72 -16.51 -11.86
CA ARG A 349 12.67 -17.60 -12.14
C ARG A 349 12.11 -18.90 -11.63
N VAL A 350 11.94 -19.88 -12.50
CA VAL A 350 11.47 -21.22 -12.17
C VAL A 350 12.66 -22.17 -12.10
N ILE A 351 12.71 -22.98 -11.05
CA ILE A 351 13.76 -23.97 -10.80
C ILE A 351 13.10 -25.32 -10.52
N ASN A 352 13.43 -26.34 -11.32
CA ASN A 352 13.03 -27.70 -11.02
C ASN A 352 13.88 -28.24 -9.86
N GLN A 353 13.24 -28.69 -8.78
CA GLN A 353 13.95 -29.09 -7.57
C GLN A 353 14.76 -30.37 -7.74
N HIS A 354 14.41 -31.22 -8.70
CA HIS A 354 15.06 -32.51 -8.96
C HIS A 354 16.18 -32.40 -10.00
N THR A 355 15.87 -31.84 -11.18
CA THR A 355 16.84 -31.74 -12.30
C THR A 355 17.76 -30.54 -12.18
N LYS A 356 17.38 -29.54 -11.37
CA LYS A 356 18.04 -28.23 -11.25
C LYS A 356 17.98 -27.39 -12.54
N GLU A 357 17.17 -27.79 -13.51
CA GLU A 357 16.90 -26.96 -14.68
C GLU A 357 16.17 -25.68 -14.27
N GLU A 358 16.51 -24.58 -14.92
CA GLU A 358 15.95 -23.27 -14.63
C GLU A 358 15.60 -22.48 -15.88
N HIS A 359 14.63 -21.59 -15.75
CA HIS A 359 14.25 -20.63 -16.78
C HIS A 359 13.56 -19.41 -16.17
N TYR A 360 13.55 -18.31 -16.93
CA TYR A 360 12.74 -17.14 -16.62
C TYR A 360 11.43 -17.18 -17.41
N VAL A 361 10.35 -16.70 -16.80
CA VAL A 361 9.09 -16.43 -17.50
C VAL A 361 9.29 -15.18 -18.37
N ASP A 362 9.02 -15.30 -19.67
CA ASP A 362 9.07 -14.18 -20.62
C ASP A 362 7.74 -13.42 -20.65
N PHE A 363 7.79 -12.09 -20.52
CA PHE A 363 6.61 -11.22 -20.46
C PHE A 363 6.39 -10.35 -21.71
N GLY A 364 7.42 -10.09 -22.51
CA GLY A 364 7.29 -9.46 -23.83
C GLY A 364 7.05 -7.93 -23.90
N GLU A 365 7.05 -7.18 -22.78
CA GLU A 365 6.97 -5.71 -22.77
C GLU A 365 8.20 -5.07 -22.08
N PRO A 366 8.60 -3.83 -22.42
CA PRO A 366 9.79 -3.17 -21.86
C PRO A 366 9.60 -2.63 -20.43
N THR A 367 8.35 -2.36 -20.03
CA THR A 367 7.95 -1.92 -18.69
C THR A 367 6.70 -2.66 -18.30
N TYR A 368 6.76 -3.41 -17.21
CA TYR A 368 5.64 -4.17 -16.72
C TYR A 368 5.78 -4.38 -15.21
N ASP A 369 4.72 -4.92 -14.64
CA ASP A 369 4.75 -5.58 -13.35
C ASP A 369 4.26 -7.03 -13.52
N ALA A 370 4.85 -7.92 -12.74
CA ALA A 370 4.46 -9.31 -12.68
C ALA A 370 4.70 -9.82 -11.27
N TYR A 371 3.78 -10.59 -10.71
CA TYR A 371 3.95 -11.11 -9.36
C TYR A 371 3.26 -12.45 -9.19
N ILE A 372 3.80 -13.22 -8.24
CA ILE A 372 3.25 -14.51 -7.85
C ILE A 372 1.86 -14.30 -7.26
N GLY A 373 0.87 -15.03 -7.78
CA GLY A 373 -0.51 -14.99 -7.32
C GLY A 373 -0.80 -15.98 -6.19
N ALA A 374 -2.08 -16.25 -5.97
CA ALA A 374 -2.50 -17.23 -4.97
C ALA A 374 -2.20 -18.68 -5.43
N ASN A 375 -1.32 -19.36 -4.70
CA ASN A 375 -0.87 -20.73 -4.96
C ASN A 375 -0.92 -21.58 -3.67
N HIS A 376 -2.12 -21.97 -3.23
CA HIS A 376 -2.30 -22.61 -1.91
C HIS A 376 -1.87 -24.09 -1.88
N GLU A 377 -1.74 -24.74 -3.03
CA GLU A 377 -1.40 -26.15 -3.15
C GLU A 377 0.10 -26.37 -3.45
N PHE A 378 0.72 -27.37 -2.81
CA PHE A 378 2.09 -27.80 -3.17
C PHE A 378 2.11 -28.74 -4.37
N ASN A 379 1.18 -29.70 -4.41
CA ASN A 379 1.15 -30.75 -5.42
C ASN A 379 0.46 -30.26 -6.70
N THR A 380 1.14 -29.37 -7.40
CA THR A 380 0.77 -28.86 -8.71
C THR A 380 2.01 -28.39 -9.43
N ASN A 381 2.00 -28.49 -10.77
CA ASN A 381 3.01 -27.87 -11.63
C ASN A 381 2.47 -26.60 -12.29
N ILE A 382 1.37 -26.05 -11.77
CA ILE A 382 0.76 -24.82 -12.26
C ILE A 382 1.08 -23.69 -11.29
N LEU A 383 1.85 -22.71 -11.76
CA LEU A 383 2.03 -21.43 -11.09
C LEU A 383 0.96 -20.47 -11.57
N ARG A 384 0.16 -19.93 -10.64
CA ARG A 384 -0.63 -18.74 -10.91
C ARG A 384 0.20 -17.48 -10.70
N PHE A 385 0.28 -16.65 -11.72
CA PHE A 385 0.88 -15.31 -11.63
C PHE A 385 -0.05 -14.25 -12.24
N ILE A 386 0.15 -13.01 -11.82
CA ILE A 386 -0.54 -11.85 -12.39
C ILE A 386 0.48 -11.04 -13.17
N TYR A 387 0.05 -10.50 -14.30
CA TYR A 387 0.83 -9.64 -15.17
C TYR A 387 0.05 -8.36 -15.51
N THR A 388 0.73 -7.23 -15.57
CA THR A 388 0.17 -5.98 -16.06
C THR A 388 1.26 -5.06 -16.60
N SER A 389 0.91 -4.07 -17.39
CA SER A 389 1.81 -2.99 -17.79
C SER A 389 1.07 -1.67 -17.85
N LEU A 390 1.75 -0.56 -18.13
CA LEU A 390 1.07 0.72 -18.35
C LEU A 390 0.05 0.68 -19.50
N THR A 391 0.17 -0.30 -20.41
CA THR A 391 -0.67 -0.48 -21.60
C THR A 391 -1.53 -1.75 -21.58
N THR A 392 -1.20 -2.73 -20.74
CA THR A 392 -1.88 -4.03 -20.67
C THR A 392 -2.63 -4.20 -19.35
N PRO A 393 -3.98 -4.32 -19.39
CA PRO A 393 -4.79 -4.60 -18.20
C PRO A 393 -4.33 -5.83 -17.41
N ALA A 394 -4.61 -5.84 -16.12
CA ALA A 394 -4.19 -6.93 -15.24
C ALA A 394 -4.70 -8.29 -15.75
N SER A 395 -3.79 -9.24 -15.89
CA SER A 395 -4.02 -10.53 -16.51
C SER A 395 -3.55 -11.64 -15.59
N THR A 396 -4.45 -12.57 -15.26
CA THR A 396 -4.16 -13.78 -14.49
C THR A 396 -3.79 -14.91 -15.44
N PHE A 397 -2.61 -15.48 -15.26
CA PHE A 397 -2.13 -16.62 -16.02
C PHE A 397 -1.95 -17.84 -15.11
N ASP A 398 -2.29 -19.01 -15.64
CA ASP A 398 -1.81 -20.28 -15.12
C ASP A 398 -0.64 -20.72 -16.01
N TYR A 399 0.52 -20.90 -15.40
CA TYR A 399 1.77 -21.24 -16.06
C TYR A 399 2.16 -22.66 -15.72
N ASN A 400 2.25 -23.51 -16.75
CA ASN A 400 2.76 -24.86 -16.56
C ASN A 400 4.29 -24.83 -16.46
N LEU A 401 4.81 -25.19 -15.28
CA LEU A 401 6.22 -25.08 -14.92
C LEU A 401 7.13 -26.03 -15.71
N ASP A 402 6.60 -27.12 -16.26
CA ASP A 402 7.35 -28.08 -17.08
C ASP A 402 7.36 -27.68 -18.56
N THR A 403 6.18 -27.47 -19.13
CA THR A 403 5.98 -27.22 -20.58
C THR A 403 6.16 -25.76 -20.97
N ARG A 404 6.21 -24.86 -19.99
CA ARG A 404 6.31 -23.40 -20.16
C ARG A 404 5.10 -22.78 -20.88
N PHE A 405 3.98 -23.50 -20.94
CA PHE A 405 2.75 -23.01 -21.52
C PHE A 405 2.09 -21.98 -20.58
N LYS A 406 1.82 -20.78 -21.11
CA LYS A 406 1.08 -19.70 -20.44
C LYS A 406 -0.40 -19.75 -20.86
N ASP A 407 -1.28 -20.16 -19.96
CA ASP A 407 -2.73 -20.15 -20.17
C ASP A 407 -3.33 -18.87 -19.57
N LEU A 408 -3.87 -17.98 -20.41
CA LEU A 408 -4.56 -16.77 -19.97
C LEU A 408 -5.93 -17.14 -19.39
N LYS A 409 -6.09 -17.03 -18.07
CA LYS A 409 -7.34 -17.35 -17.38
C LYS A 409 -8.31 -16.18 -17.38
N LYS A 410 -7.78 -14.97 -17.22
CA LYS A 410 -8.57 -13.74 -17.21
C LYS A 410 -7.70 -12.54 -17.53
N GLU A 411 -8.18 -11.68 -18.42
CA GLU A 411 -7.72 -10.29 -18.54
C GLU A 411 -8.81 -9.38 -17.96
N GLN A 412 -8.41 -8.36 -17.20
CA GLN A 412 -9.32 -7.36 -16.68
C GLN A 412 -10.05 -6.68 -17.84
N ALA A 413 -11.37 -6.86 -17.90
CA ALA A 413 -12.17 -6.20 -18.92
C ALA A 413 -12.20 -4.68 -18.69
N VAL A 414 -11.86 -3.92 -19.73
CA VAL A 414 -12.03 -2.47 -19.79
C VAL A 414 -13.16 -2.18 -20.78
N ILE A 415 -14.34 -1.87 -20.25
CA ILE A 415 -15.54 -1.65 -21.07
C ILE A 415 -15.38 -0.35 -21.87
N GLY A 416 -15.88 -0.35 -23.11
CA GLY A 416 -15.80 0.79 -24.04
C GLY A 416 -14.80 0.58 -25.17
N GLU A 417 -14.21 1.66 -25.66
CA GLU A 417 -13.34 1.67 -26.85
C GLU A 417 -11.84 1.45 -26.54
N PHE A 418 -11.52 0.99 -25.33
CA PHE A 418 -10.13 0.77 -24.95
C PHE A 418 -9.45 -0.23 -25.88
N ASN A 419 -8.29 0.16 -26.41
CA ASN A 419 -7.41 -0.72 -27.15
C ASN A 419 -5.98 -0.42 -26.72
N LYS A 420 -5.28 -1.43 -26.20
CA LYS A 420 -3.88 -1.29 -25.76
C LYS A 420 -2.95 -0.73 -26.83
N ASN A 421 -3.26 -1.01 -28.11
CA ASN A 421 -2.47 -0.52 -29.24
C ASN A 421 -2.64 0.98 -29.49
N ASN A 422 -3.53 1.69 -28.80
CA ASN A 422 -3.68 3.14 -28.87
C ASN A 422 -2.67 3.89 -27.99
N TYR A 423 -1.91 3.20 -27.16
CA TYR A 423 -1.00 3.81 -26.19
C TYR A 423 0.44 3.36 -26.46
N VAL A 424 1.39 4.17 -26.02
CA VAL A 424 2.83 3.91 -26.07
C VAL A 424 3.34 3.93 -24.64
N SER A 425 4.09 2.91 -24.25
CA SER A 425 4.87 2.89 -23.01
C SER A 425 6.36 2.98 -23.33
N GLU A 426 7.07 3.78 -22.56
CA GLU A 426 8.51 4.00 -22.67
C GLU A 426 9.18 3.78 -21.32
N ARG A 427 10.44 3.34 -21.38
CA ARG A 427 11.35 3.29 -20.26
C ARG A 427 12.58 4.11 -20.55
N VAL A 428 12.93 5.03 -19.66
CA VAL A 428 14.17 5.79 -19.75
C VAL A 428 14.89 5.80 -18.41
N PHE A 429 16.17 6.16 -18.42
CA PHE A 429 16.93 6.43 -17.20
C PHE A 429 17.28 7.91 -17.15
N VAL A 430 16.93 8.55 -16.05
CA VAL A 430 17.33 9.91 -15.72
C VAL A 430 18.63 9.85 -14.93
N ILE A 431 19.61 10.67 -15.31
CA ILE A 431 20.83 10.84 -14.50
C ILE A 431 20.53 11.92 -13.45
N ALA A 432 20.38 11.50 -12.20
CA ALA A 432 20.20 12.42 -11.07
C ALA A 432 21.45 13.28 -10.86
N ARG A 433 21.31 14.37 -10.10
CA ARG A 433 22.36 15.35 -9.83
C ARG A 433 23.62 14.78 -9.17
N ASP A 434 23.52 13.60 -8.54
CA ASP A 434 24.63 12.86 -7.93
C ASP A 434 25.11 11.66 -8.78
N GLY A 435 24.61 11.54 -10.01
CA GLY A 435 24.99 10.50 -10.96
C GLY A 435 24.17 9.20 -10.89
N ALA A 436 23.24 9.08 -9.94
CA ALA A 436 22.36 7.92 -9.87
C ALA A 436 21.47 7.80 -11.14
N ARG A 437 21.27 6.58 -11.63
CA ARG A 437 20.43 6.30 -12.81
C ARG A 437 19.01 5.96 -12.35
N VAL A 438 18.15 6.97 -12.24
CA VAL A 438 16.76 6.82 -11.80
C VAL A 438 15.89 6.31 -12.96
N PRO A 439 15.25 5.13 -12.86
CA PRO A 439 14.32 4.68 -13.88
C PRO A 439 13.07 5.56 -13.94
N LEU A 440 12.53 5.76 -15.14
CA LEU A 440 11.29 6.52 -15.38
C LEU A 440 10.43 5.75 -16.38
N SER A 441 9.21 5.37 -15.99
CA SER A 441 8.23 4.73 -16.88
C SER A 441 7.21 5.75 -17.34
N ILE A 442 7.02 5.87 -18.65
CA ILE A 442 6.17 6.90 -19.26
C ILE A 442 5.09 6.22 -20.10
N VAL A 443 3.86 6.72 -20.06
CA VAL A 443 2.76 6.28 -20.94
C VAL A 443 1.97 7.46 -21.46
N TYR A 444 1.61 7.40 -22.74
CA TYR A 444 0.77 8.40 -23.39
C TYR A 444 0.01 7.78 -24.58
N LYS A 445 -1.04 8.47 -25.05
CA LYS A 445 -1.81 8.05 -26.22
C LYS A 445 -1.03 8.34 -27.51
N LYS A 446 -1.06 7.40 -28.47
CA LYS A 446 -0.45 7.60 -29.79
C LYS A 446 -0.98 8.87 -30.44
N GLY A 447 -0.07 9.66 -31.00
CA GLY A 447 -0.38 10.96 -31.61
C GLY A 447 -0.19 12.16 -30.68
N THR A 448 -0.02 11.96 -29.36
CA THR A 448 0.41 13.03 -28.44
C THR A 448 1.75 13.61 -28.92
N GLN A 449 1.80 14.93 -29.06
CA GLN A 449 2.98 15.63 -29.56
C GLN A 449 3.96 15.90 -28.41
N LEU A 450 5.18 15.37 -28.50
CA LEU A 450 6.27 15.60 -27.55
C LEU A 450 7.05 16.88 -27.91
N ASN A 451 6.38 18.02 -27.78
CA ASN A 451 6.92 19.36 -28.13
C ASN A 451 6.82 20.37 -26.98
N GLY A 452 6.76 19.88 -25.74
CA GLY A 452 6.68 20.66 -24.51
C GLY A 452 5.29 21.20 -24.17
N LYS A 453 4.29 20.99 -25.04
CA LYS A 453 2.93 21.53 -24.85
C LYS A 453 1.93 20.56 -24.24
N ALA A 454 2.25 19.27 -24.22
CA ALA A 454 1.39 18.26 -23.62
C ALA A 454 1.35 18.44 -22.09
N PRO A 455 0.16 18.36 -21.46
CA PRO A 455 0.08 18.26 -20.02
C PRO A 455 0.65 16.92 -19.54
N LEU A 456 1.28 16.92 -18.37
CA LEU A 456 1.93 15.74 -17.82
C LEU A 456 1.60 15.60 -16.34
N LEU A 457 1.20 14.40 -15.92
CA LEU A 457 1.08 14.03 -14.51
C LEU A 457 2.22 13.09 -14.12
N GLN A 458 3.10 13.55 -13.23
CA GLN A 458 4.19 12.78 -12.64
C GLN A 458 3.77 12.22 -11.29
N TYR A 459 4.01 10.93 -11.06
CA TYR A 459 3.64 10.22 -9.84
C TYR A 459 4.83 9.48 -9.23
N SER A 460 4.88 9.43 -7.90
CA SER A 460 5.80 8.54 -7.16
C SER A 460 5.39 8.41 -5.68
N TYR A 461 6.11 7.54 -4.96
CA TYR A 461 5.95 7.30 -3.53
C TYR A 461 7.29 7.43 -2.76
N GLY A 462 8.26 6.54 -3.05
CA GLY A 462 9.66 6.68 -2.64
C GLY A 462 9.96 6.54 -1.15
N SER A 463 9.30 5.62 -0.43
CA SER A 463 9.57 5.33 1.00
C SER A 463 9.30 3.87 1.35
N TYR A 464 9.84 3.40 2.49
CA TYR A 464 9.69 2.04 3.04
C TYR A 464 10.17 0.90 2.14
N GLY A 465 10.90 1.22 1.07
CA GLY A 465 11.26 0.27 0.03
C GLY A 465 10.09 -0.17 -0.84
N TYR A 466 8.94 0.52 -0.76
CA TYR A 466 7.79 0.24 -1.61
C TYR A 466 8.09 0.66 -3.06
N SER A 467 8.06 -0.30 -3.97
CA SER A 467 8.28 -0.08 -5.40
C SER A 467 7.00 0.44 -6.07
N THR A 468 7.12 1.51 -6.85
CA THR A 468 5.99 2.08 -7.60
C THR A 468 5.90 1.44 -8.99
N ASP A 469 5.44 0.19 -9.04
CA ASP A 469 5.49 -0.60 -10.28
C ASP A 469 4.59 -0.10 -11.42
N ALA A 470 5.00 -0.41 -12.65
CA ALA A 470 4.42 0.11 -13.89
C ALA A 470 3.11 -0.61 -14.28
N THR A 471 2.05 -0.37 -13.51
CA THR A 471 0.76 -1.09 -13.63
C THR A 471 -0.31 -0.36 -14.46
N PHE A 472 -1.25 -1.13 -15.02
CA PHE A 472 -2.40 -0.59 -15.74
C PHE A 472 -3.39 0.09 -14.79
N SER A 473 -4.05 1.14 -15.28
CA SER A 473 -5.14 1.80 -14.57
C SER A 473 -6.18 2.31 -15.56
N SER A 474 -7.40 1.78 -15.49
CA SER A 474 -8.51 2.21 -16.36
C SER A 474 -8.95 3.65 -16.09
N VAL A 475 -8.75 4.15 -14.86
CA VAL A 475 -9.04 5.55 -14.51
C VAL A 475 -8.04 6.49 -15.17
N ARG A 476 -6.77 6.09 -15.31
CA ARG A 476 -5.72 6.88 -15.99
C ARG A 476 -6.08 7.22 -17.44
N LEU A 477 -6.88 6.39 -18.10
CA LEU A 477 -7.37 6.65 -19.46
C LEU A 477 -8.10 8.00 -19.58
N SER A 478 -8.77 8.47 -18.52
CA SER A 478 -9.41 9.79 -18.51
C SER A 478 -8.43 10.95 -18.71
N LEU A 479 -7.16 10.77 -18.34
CA LEU A 479 -6.08 11.72 -18.64
C LEU A 479 -5.48 11.44 -20.03
N LEU A 480 -5.10 10.19 -20.30
CA LEU A 480 -4.40 9.82 -21.53
C LEU A 480 -5.22 10.14 -22.79
N ASP A 481 -6.53 9.90 -22.73
CA ASP A 481 -7.46 10.22 -23.84
C ASP A 481 -7.66 11.72 -24.06
N ARG A 482 -7.21 12.55 -23.12
CA ARG A 482 -7.21 14.02 -23.18
C ARG A 482 -5.81 14.59 -23.44
N GLY A 483 -4.89 13.78 -23.93
CA GLY A 483 -3.56 14.21 -24.35
C GLY A 483 -2.54 14.35 -23.22
N PHE A 484 -2.87 13.91 -22.00
CA PHE A 484 -1.87 13.84 -20.93
C PHE A 484 -0.84 12.77 -21.21
N ILE A 485 0.38 13.08 -20.78
CA ILE A 485 1.43 12.10 -20.51
C ILE A 485 1.36 11.74 -19.03
N TYR A 486 1.56 10.47 -18.70
CA TYR A 486 1.69 10.01 -17.33
C TYR A 486 3.06 9.39 -17.12
N ALA A 487 3.77 9.82 -16.07
CA ALA A 487 5.12 9.35 -15.78
C ALA A 487 5.24 8.88 -14.34
N ILE A 488 5.85 7.70 -14.14
CA ILE A 488 6.18 7.14 -12.83
C ILE A 488 7.69 7.26 -12.63
N ALA A 489 8.10 8.10 -11.68
CA ALA A 489 9.50 8.24 -11.30
C ALA A 489 9.84 7.20 -10.22
N HIS A 490 10.75 6.28 -10.53
CA HIS A 490 11.16 5.18 -9.64
C HIS A 490 12.30 5.65 -8.71
N ILE A 491 12.00 6.65 -7.90
CA ILE A 491 12.95 7.41 -7.08
C ILE A 491 13.51 6.59 -5.91
N ARG A 492 14.69 6.97 -5.41
CA ARG A 492 15.27 6.36 -4.21
C ARG A 492 14.33 6.44 -3.01
N GLY A 493 14.38 5.40 -2.19
CA GLY A 493 13.44 5.16 -1.09
C GLY A 493 12.40 4.07 -1.42
N GLY A 494 12.21 3.74 -2.71
CA GLY A 494 11.65 2.46 -3.15
C GLY A 494 12.72 1.37 -3.30
N GLN A 495 12.36 0.17 -3.77
CA GLN A 495 13.30 -0.94 -4.00
C GLN A 495 13.43 -1.33 -5.47
N GLU A 496 13.08 -0.44 -6.40
CA GLU A 496 13.10 -0.73 -7.83
C GLU A 496 14.49 -1.21 -8.30
N MET A 497 15.57 -0.64 -7.75
CA MET A 497 16.96 -1.04 -8.05
C MET A 497 17.58 -1.93 -6.94
N GLY A 498 16.74 -2.59 -6.12
CA GLY A 498 17.16 -3.40 -4.99
C GLY A 498 17.28 -2.63 -3.66
N ARG A 499 17.74 -3.31 -2.61
CA ARG A 499 17.77 -2.79 -1.23
C ARG A 499 18.60 -1.52 -1.09
N GLU A 500 19.72 -1.42 -1.81
CA GLU A 500 20.56 -0.23 -1.80
C GLU A 500 19.80 1.02 -2.30
N TRP A 501 18.82 0.86 -3.19
CA TRP A 501 17.97 1.96 -3.66
C TRP A 501 17.10 2.56 -2.54
N TYR A 502 16.60 1.69 -1.66
CA TYR A 502 15.83 2.08 -0.49
C TYR A 502 16.72 2.72 0.57
N ASP A 503 17.84 2.07 0.89
CA ASP A 503 18.78 2.57 1.90
C ASP A 503 19.37 3.95 1.50
N ASN A 504 19.42 4.26 0.20
CA ASN A 504 19.81 5.56 -0.33
C ASN A 504 18.67 6.60 -0.43
N GLY A 505 17.47 6.31 0.07
CA GLY A 505 16.34 7.24 0.11
C GLY A 505 15.59 7.23 1.45
N LYS A 506 16.27 6.86 2.53
CA LYS A 506 15.76 6.88 3.92
C LYS A 506 16.75 7.53 4.88
N MET A 507 16.32 7.82 6.11
CA MET A 507 17.17 8.40 7.17
C MET A 507 17.96 9.61 6.66
N PHE A 508 19.25 9.72 6.96
CA PHE A 508 20.17 10.79 6.49
C PHE A 508 20.42 10.84 4.98
N LYS A 509 19.71 10.03 4.19
CA LYS A 509 19.71 10.07 2.72
C LYS A 509 18.33 10.40 2.15
N LYS A 510 17.32 10.69 3.00
CA LYS A 510 15.94 10.92 2.56
C LYS A 510 15.77 12.03 1.51
N ILE A 511 16.64 13.05 1.51
CA ILE A 511 16.59 14.15 0.53
C ILE A 511 16.78 13.65 -0.90
N ASN A 512 17.45 12.51 -1.10
CA ASN A 512 17.59 11.90 -2.41
C ASN A 512 16.24 11.56 -3.05
N THR A 513 15.23 11.14 -2.28
CA THR A 513 13.86 10.92 -2.77
C THR A 513 13.33 12.17 -3.46
N PHE A 514 13.47 13.33 -2.83
CA PHE A 514 12.95 14.59 -3.36
C PHE A 514 13.79 15.09 -4.54
N ASN A 515 15.12 14.95 -4.45
CA ASN A 515 16.03 15.32 -5.53
C ASN A 515 15.78 14.49 -6.79
N ASP A 516 15.66 13.16 -6.67
CA ASP A 516 15.39 12.28 -7.81
C ASP A 516 14.09 12.65 -8.51
N PHE A 517 13.04 12.99 -7.74
CA PHE A 517 11.76 13.37 -8.30
C PHE A 517 11.85 14.69 -9.08
N ILE A 518 12.55 15.67 -8.52
CA ILE A 518 12.83 16.96 -9.16
C ILE A 518 13.68 16.76 -10.42
N ASP A 519 14.73 15.95 -10.36
CA ASP A 519 15.62 15.68 -11.50
C ASP A 519 14.83 14.97 -12.63
N CYS A 520 13.90 14.08 -12.29
CA CYS A 520 12.96 13.50 -13.26
C CYS A 520 12.02 14.56 -13.88
N SER A 521 11.51 15.50 -13.07
CA SER A 521 10.69 16.61 -13.58
C SER A 521 11.46 17.49 -14.57
N GLU A 522 12.70 17.85 -14.23
CA GLU A 522 13.59 18.63 -15.09
C GLU A 522 13.93 17.88 -16.38
N PHE A 523 14.18 16.57 -16.31
CA PHE A 523 14.40 15.74 -17.48
C PHE A 523 13.18 15.75 -18.42
N LEU A 524 11.97 15.58 -17.89
CA LEU A 524 10.73 15.58 -18.68
C LEU A 524 10.52 16.93 -19.39
N ILE A 525 10.82 18.04 -18.72
CA ILE A 525 10.75 19.39 -19.30
C ILE A 525 11.83 19.59 -20.36
N ALA A 526 13.09 19.26 -20.05
CA ALA A 526 14.22 19.44 -20.96
C ALA A 526 14.05 18.64 -22.27
N ASN A 527 13.49 17.43 -22.17
CA ASN A 527 13.23 16.56 -23.32
C ASN A 527 11.88 16.81 -23.99
N GLN A 528 11.23 17.94 -23.71
CA GLN A 528 10.00 18.38 -24.38
C GLN A 528 8.81 17.41 -24.23
N TYR A 529 8.77 16.58 -23.18
CA TYR A 529 7.53 15.87 -22.83
C TYR A 529 6.47 16.88 -22.37
N CYS A 530 6.86 17.86 -21.55
CA CYS A 530 5.99 18.95 -21.09
C CYS A 530 6.78 20.24 -20.87
N SER A 531 6.17 21.21 -20.19
CA SER A 531 6.78 22.45 -19.71
C SER A 531 6.32 22.70 -18.27
N PRO A 532 6.98 23.59 -17.48
CA PRO A 532 6.56 23.87 -16.10
C PRO A 532 5.09 24.28 -15.98
N ALA A 533 4.58 25.05 -16.96
CA ALA A 533 3.19 25.47 -17.02
C ALA A 533 2.17 24.33 -17.28
N LYS A 534 2.66 23.13 -17.60
CA LYS A 534 1.89 21.94 -17.97
C LYS A 534 2.29 20.69 -17.18
N LEU A 535 3.20 20.82 -16.20
CA LEU A 535 3.61 19.72 -15.33
C LEU A 535 2.79 19.69 -14.05
N PHE A 536 2.26 18.52 -13.71
CA PHE A 536 1.52 18.23 -12.48
C PHE A 536 2.23 17.12 -11.71
N ALA A 537 2.14 17.14 -10.39
CA ALA A 537 2.66 16.08 -9.53
C ALA A 537 1.57 15.51 -8.61
N MET A 538 1.64 14.22 -8.31
CA MET A 538 0.74 13.55 -7.38
C MET A 538 1.46 12.50 -6.54
N GLY A 539 1.11 12.41 -5.27
CA GLY A 539 1.63 11.42 -4.33
C GLY A 539 0.76 11.36 -3.07
N GLY A 540 0.70 10.18 -2.44
CA GLY A 540 -0.15 9.94 -1.27
C GLY A 540 0.59 9.35 -0.08
N SER A 541 0.15 9.61 1.16
CA SER A 541 0.79 9.13 2.39
C SER A 541 2.24 9.63 2.50
N ALA A 542 3.25 8.76 2.53
CA ALA A 542 4.66 9.17 2.38
C ALA A 542 5.01 9.73 0.99
N GLY A 543 4.26 9.39 -0.06
CA GLY A 543 4.29 10.14 -1.32
C GLY A 543 3.71 11.56 -1.18
N GLY A 544 2.89 11.82 -0.17
CA GLY A 544 2.43 13.15 0.22
C GLY A 544 3.50 13.97 0.95
N LEU A 545 4.39 13.33 1.72
CA LEU A 545 5.64 13.94 2.21
C LEU A 545 6.47 14.44 1.03
N LEU A 546 6.66 13.60 0.01
CA LEU A 546 7.31 14.00 -1.24
C LEU A 546 6.65 15.22 -1.87
N MET A 547 5.31 15.24 -1.99
CA MET A 547 4.58 16.40 -2.55
C MET A 547 4.81 17.69 -1.74
N GLY A 548 4.76 17.61 -0.40
CA GLY A 548 5.02 18.75 0.48
C GLY A 548 6.46 19.27 0.37
N ALA A 549 7.44 18.37 0.28
CA ALA A 549 8.85 18.72 0.15
C ALA A 549 9.14 19.43 -1.19
N ILE A 550 8.68 18.88 -2.32
CA ILE A 550 8.92 19.48 -3.64
C ILE A 550 8.19 20.82 -3.81
N ALA A 551 7.01 20.99 -3.19
CA ALA A 551 6.31 22.27 -3.17
C ALA A 551 7.11 23.36 -2.43
N ASN A 552 7.92 22.98 -1.44
CA ASN A 552 8.86 23.90 -0.79
C ASN A 552 10.15 24.10 -1.60
N MET A 553 10.71 23.03 -2.17
CA MET A 553 12.04 23.07 -2.80
C MET A 553 12.02 23.68 -4.20
N ARG A 554 11.04 23.30 -5.04
CA ARG A 554 10.93 23.69 -6.46
C ARG A 554 9.46 23.94 -6.87
N PRO A 555 8.76 24.89 -6.22
CA PRO A 555 7.39 25.24 -6.57
C PRO A 555 7.26 25.72 -8.03
N ASP A 556 8.32 26.25 -8.61
CA ASP A 556 8.39 26.79 -9.98
C ASP A 556 8.20 25.74 -11.08
N LEU A 557 8.44 24.47 -10.78
CA LEU A 557 8.35 23.38 -11.77
C LEU A 557 6.92 22.94 -12.06
N TYR A 558 5.97 23.19 -11.16
CA TYR A 558 4.67 22.55 -11.19
C TYR A 558 3.54 23.56 -11.39
N LYS A 559 2.64 23.28 -12.34
CA LYS A 559 1.38 24.00 -12.49
C LYS A 559 0.40 23.69 -11.35
N GLY A 560 0.37 22.43 -10.91
CA GLY A 560 -0.46 21.98 -9.80
C GLY A 560 0.02 20.67 -9.17
N ILE A 561 -0.30 20.48 -7.90
CA ILE A 561 0.09 19.32 -7.10
C ILE A 561 -1.14 18.75 -6.39
N VAL A 562 -1.29 17.43 -6.41
CA VAL A 562 -2.27 16.69 -5.60
C VAL A 562 -1.54 15.92 -4.50
N ALA A 563 -1.80 16.26 -3.25
CA ALA A 563 -1.17 15.65 -2.07
C ALA A 563 -2.23 14.89 -1.25
N SER A 564 -2.28 13.57 -1.39
CA SER A 564 -3.33 12.76 -0.78
C SER A 564 -2.89 12.21 0.59
N VAL A 565 -3.69 12.39 1.65
CA VAL A 565 -3.37 12.00 3.04
C VAL A 565 -1.90 12.25 3.42
N PRO A 566 -1.35 13.47 3.23
CA PRO A 566 0.10 13.66 3.16
C PRO A 566 0.76 13.76 4.54
N PHE A 567 1.85 13.00 4.77
CA PHE A 567 2.69 13.11 5.96
C PHE A 567 3.55 14.38 5.88
N VAL A 568 3.19 15.43 6.62
CA VAL A 568 3.74 16.79 6.39
C VAL A 568 4.22 17.49 7.65
N ASP A 569 3.80 17.04 8.84
CA ASP A 569 4.27 17.59 10.13
C ASP A 569 5.33 16.70 10.77
N VAL A 570 6.34 16.36 9.95
CA VAL A 570 7.32 15.28 10.20
C VAL A 570 7.95 15.39 11.58
N VAL A 571 8.52 16.55 11.93
CA VAL A 571 9.28 16.69 13.19
C VAL A 571 8.37 16.65 14.41
N THR A 572 7.17 17.25 14.33
CA THR A 572 6.24 17.26 15.47
C THR A 572 5.65 15.87 15.71
N THR A 573 5.18 15.21 14.65
CA THR A 573 4.64 13.85 14.72
C THR A 573 5.70 12.87 15.23
N MET A 574 6.92 12.91 14.68
CA MET A 574 7.99 11.98 15.05
C MET A 574 8.59 12.25 16.45
N LEU A 575 8.24 13.35 17.12
CA LEU A 575 8.59 13.58 18.52
C LEU A 575 7.57 12.95 19.50
N ASP A 576 6.37 12.60 19.02
CA ASP A 576 5.26 12.09 19.83
C ASP A 576 5.01 10.59 19.57
N GLU A 577 5.52 9.77 20.48
CA GLU A 577 5.40 8.29 20.45
C GLU A 577 3.98 7.79 20.76
N SER A 578 3.04 8.67 21.15
CA SER A 578 1.65 8.29 21.36
C SER A 578 0.84 8.23 20.07
N ILE A 579 1.36 8.84 18.99
CA ILE A 579 0.75 8.79 17.66
C ILE A 579 1.05 7.43 17.02
N PRO A 580 0.06 6.78 16.38
CA PRO A 580 0.29 5.53 15.64
C PRO A 580 1.47 5.63 14.67
N LEU A 581 2.20 4.51 14.51
CA LEU A 581 3.37 4.34 13.63
C LEU A 581 4.67 5.02 14.08
N THR A 582 4.64 6.13 14.84
CA THR A 582 5.84 6.95 15.16
C THR A 582 7.07 6.12 15.55
N THR A 583 6.91 5.17 16.49
CA THR A 583 8.04 4.37 16.98
C THR A 583 8.62 3.46 15.90
N GLY A 584 7.78 2.77 15.13
CA GLY A 584 8.21 1.92 14.02
C GLY A 584 8.85 2.70 12.86
N GLU A 585 8.60 4.00 12.76
CA GLU A 585 9.12 4.86 11.68
C GLU A 585 10.46 5.55 12.04
N PHE A 586 10.98 5.37 13.25
CA PHE A 586 12.30 5.90 13.60
C PHE A 586 13.42 5.39 12.70
N GLU A 587 13.29 4.17 12.21
CA GLU A 587 14.26 3.56 11.31
C GLU A 587 13.99 3.91 9.85
N GLU A 588 12.92 4.64 9.53
CA GLU A 588 12.63 5.19 8.21
C GLU A 588 13.11 6.64 8.09
N TRP A 589 12.71 7.51 9.01
CA TRP A 589 12.99 8.96 8.95
C TRP A 589 14.14 9.41 9.85
N GLY A 590 14.32 8.71 10.97
CA GLY A 590 15.16 9.12 12.10
C GLY A 590 14.30 9.39 13.34
N ASN A 591 14.95 9.37 14.51
CA ASN A 591 14.31 9.75 15.76
C ASN A 591 14.73 11.18 16.13
N PRO A 592 13.84 12.19 16.03
CA PRO A 592 14.16 13.60 16.29
C PRO A 592 14.41 13.92 17.77
N LYS A 593 14.27 12.95 18.69
CA LYS A 593 14.85 13.06 20.03
C LYS A 593 16.38 13.05 20.01
N ASN A 594 17.00 12.62 18.90
CA ASN A 594 18.42 12.81 18.62
C ASN A 594 18.62 14.09 17.81
N ARG A 595 19.65 14.87 18.16
CA ARG A 595 19.90 16.18 17.54
C ARG A 595 20.17 16.10 16.04
N ASP A 596 21.01 15.16 15.60
CA ASP A 596 21.36 15.06 14.18
C ASP A 596 20.14 14.68 13.33
N SER A 597 19.33 13.72 13.79
CA SER A 597 18.06 13.37 13.13
C SER A 597 17.09 14.55 13.15
N TYR A 598 16.98 15.28 14.27
CA TYR A 598 16.15 16.47 14.37
C TYR A 598 16.52 17.51 13.31
N GLU A 599 17.81 17.89 13.23
CA GLU A 599 18.29 18.90 12.30
C GLU A 599 18.10 18.46 10.83
N TYR A 600 18.38 17.18 10.53
CA TYR A 600 18.20 16.63 9.19
C TYR A 600 16.72 16.54 8.79
N MET A 601 15.85 16.02 9.65
CA MET A 601 14.40 15.94 9.40
C MET A 601 13.79 17.33 9.25
N LEU A 602 14.22 18.28 10.09
CA LEU A 602 13.77 19.66 10.02
C LEU A 602 14.15 20.33 8.68
N SER A 603 15.24 19.92 8.04
CA SER A 603 15.66 20.47 6.74
C SER A 603 14.71 20.18 5.58
N TYR A 604 13.86 19.14 5.71
CA TYR A 604 12.91 18.77 4.66
C TYR A 604 11.44 18.70 5.11
N SER A 605 11.16 18.72 6.41
CA SER A 605 9.80 18.66 6.96
C SER A 605 8.87 19.71 6.30
N PRO A 606 7.82 19.29 5.57
CA PRO A 606 7.03 20.22 4.76
C PRO A 606 6.37 21.35 5.54
N TYR A 607 5.79 21.06 6.71
CA TYR A 607 5.15 22.04 7.58
C TYR A 607 6.15 23.08 8.09
N ASP A 608 7.32 22.63 8.54
CA ASP A 608 8.35 23.50 9.10
C ASP A 608 9.00 24.41 8.05
N ASN A 609 9.09 23.95 6.80
CA ASN A 609 9.74 24.66 5.70
C ASN A 609 8.81 25.54 4.86
N VAL A 610 7.53 25.67 5.24
CA VAL A 610 6.65 26.68 4.62
C VAL A 610 7.20 28.09 4.88
N ASN A 611 7.42 28.86 3.82
CA ASN A 611 7.96 30.21 3.89
C ASN A 611 7.27 31.17 2.91
N LYS A 612 7.62 32.47 2.96
CA LYS A 612 7.01 33.51 2.12
C LYS A 612 7.51 33.43 0.68
N LYS A 613 6.75 32.74 -0.18
CA LYS A 613 6.99 32.60 -1.62
C LYS A 613 5.74 32.13 -2.33
N ASP A 614 5.83 32.04 -3.65
CA ASP A 614 4.79 31.47 -4.49
C ASP A 614 4.81 29.94 -4.40
N TYR A 615 3.61 29.35 -4.28
CA TYR A 615 3.37 27.91 -4.31
C TYR A 615 2.49 27.54 -5.51
N PRO A 616 2.59 26.30 -6.04
CA PRO A 616 1.72 25.85 -7.13
C PRO A 616 0.26 25.73 -6.67
N ASN A 617 -0.65 25.51 -7.63
CA ASN A 617 -2.03 25.14 -7.27
C ASN A 617 -2.01 23.81 -6.49
N LEU A 618 -2.70 23.73 -5.37
CA LEU A 618 -2.67 22.57 -4.47
C LEU A 618 -4.07 22.06 -4.19
N LEU A 619 -4.26 20.74 -4.37
CA LEU A 619 -5.38 20.00 -3.82
C LEU A 619 -4.84 18.99 -2.80
N VAL A 620 -5.22 19.17 -1.55
CA VAL A 620 -4.86 18.30 -0.43
C VAL A 620 -6.07 17.43 -0.09
N THR A 621 -5.87 16.16 0.23
CA THR A 621 -6.97 15.29 0.70
C THR A 621 -6.60 14.65 2.03
N THR A 622 -7.59 14.37 2.88
CA THR A 622 -7.38 13.64 4.14
C THR A 622 -8.69 13.00 4.62
N GLY A 623 -8.61 12.07 5.59
CA GLY A 623 -9.78 11.52 6.29
C GLY A 623 -9.73 11.81 7.80
N LEU A 624 -10.87 12.13 8.41
CA LEU A 624 -10.98 12.42 9.84
C LEU A 624 -10.58 11.22 10.73
N HIS A 625 -10.82 10.01 10.25
CA HIS A 625 -10.52 8.76 10.94
C HIS A 625 -9.24 8.07 10.47
N ASP A 626 -8.36 8.80 9.77
CA ASP A 626 -7.10 8.25 9.28
C ASP A 626 -6.19 7.80 10.45
N SER A 627 -5.72 6.56 10.36
CA SER A 627 -4.89 5.89 11.36
C SER A 627 -3.41 5.84 10.98
N GLN A 628 -3.04 6.22 9.76
CA GLN A 628 -1.64 6.25 9.30
C GLN A 628 -1.10 7.67 9.37
N VAL A 629 -1.78 8.62 8.72
CA VAL A 629 -1.42 10.05 8.74
C VAL A 629 -2.56 10.78 9.42
N GLN A 630 -2.30 11.45 10.53
CA GLN A 630 -3.38 12.07 11.29
C GLN A 630 -3.95 13.27 10.53
N TYR A 631 -5.29 13.43 10.53
CA TYR A 631 -5.99 14.47 9.76
C TYR A 631 -5.47 15.89 10.01
N PHE A 632 -4.92 16.13 11.21
CA PHE A 632 -4.43 17.44 11.61
C PHE A 632 -3.16 17.83 10.85
N GLU A 633 -2.36 16.89 10.36
CA GLU A 633 -1.13 17.21 9.62
C GLU A 633 -1.43 18.02 8.35
N PRO A 634 -2.23 17.52 7.39
CA PRO A 634 -2.61 18.31 6.22
C PRO A 634 -3.43 19.57 6.59
N ALA A 635 -4.28 19.51 7.61
CA ALA A 635 -5.06 20.69 8.04
C ALA A 635 -4.16 21.83 8.53
N LYS A 636 -3.14 21.53 9.36
CA LYS A 636 -2.13 22.49 9.82
C LYS A 636 -1.28 23.00 8.66
N TRP A 637 -0.87 22.13 7.75
CA TRP A 637 -0.07 22.51 6.60
C TRP A 637 -0.80 23.49 5.68
N VAL A 638 -2.08 23.24 5.38
CA VAL A 638 -2.92 24.15 4.60
C VAL A 638 -3.14 25.47 5.34
N ALA A 639 -3.43 25.44 6.64
CA ALA A 639 -3.57 26.66 7.45
C ALA A 639 -2.31 27.54 7.39
N ARG A 640 -1.12 26.93 7.51
CA ARG A 640 0.16 27.64 7.43
C ARG A 640 0.45 28.18 6.03
N LEU A 641 0.23 27.37 4.99
CA LEU A 641 0.38 27.81 3.59
C LEU A 641 -0.50 29.03 3.28
N ARG A 642 -1.76 29.03 3.72
CA ARG A 642 -2.70 30.17 3.53
C ARG A 642 -2.14 31.49 4.07
N THR A 643 -1.36 31.45 5.15
CA THR A 643 -0.79 32.66 5.76
C THR A 643 0.53 33.13 5.17
N LEU A 644 1.28 32.23 4.54
CA LEU A 644 2.66 32.52 4.12
C LEU A 644 2.83 32.59 2.61
N LYS A 645 2.00 31.91 1.81
CA LYS A 645 2.11 31.97 0.35
C LYS A 645 1.90 33.39 -0.18
N THR A 646 2.60 33.76 -1.26
CA THR A 646 2.54 35.11 -1.87
C THR A 646 1.79 35.16 -3.20
N ASP A 647 1.49 34.00 -3.78
CA ASP A 647 0.74 33.86 -5.02
C ASP A 647 -0.79 33.96 -4.79
N SER A 648 -1.55 33.90 -5.88
CA SER A 648 -3.01 33.77 -5.90
C SER A 648 -3.49 32.43 -6.49
N ASN A 649 -2.65 31.39 -6.46
CA ASN A 649 -3.02 30.05 -6.89
C ASN A 649 -4.01 29.41 -5.92
N LEU A 650 -4.73 28.40 -6.41
CA LEU A 650 -5.70 27.64 -5.64
C LEU A 650 -4.99 26.84 -4.54
N LEU A 651 -5.56 26.86 -3.34
CA LEU A 651 -5.16 26.00 -2.23
C LEU A 651 -6.43 25.42 -1.61
N LEU A 652 -6.68 24.15 -1.90
CA LEU A 652 -7.90 23.43 -1.55
C LEU A 652 -7.56 22.24 -0.66
N ILE A 653 -8.42 21.94 0.30
CA ILE A 653 -8.35 20.70 1.08
C ILE A 653 -9.72 20.03 1.11
N TYR A 654 -9.73 18.73 0.81
CA TYR A 654 -10.89 17.85 0.97
C TYR A 654 -10.69 16.99 2.22
N ILE A 655 -11.61 17.08 3.16
CA ILE A 655 -11.63 16.24 4.36
C ILE A 655 -12.82 15.29 4.28
N ASP A 656 -12.56 14.00 4.13
CA ASP A 656 -13.58 12.97 4.30
C ASP A 656 -13.89 12.82 5.80
N MET A 657 -15.07 13.30 6.21
CA MET A 657 -15.50 13.30 7.60
C MET A 657 -15.95 11.92 8.09
N GLU A 658 -16.10 10.94 7.20
CA GLU A 658 -16.63 9.60 7.51
C GLU A 658 -15.60 8.47 7.35
N ALA A 659 -14.48 8.72 6.66
CA ALA A 659 -13.47 7.72 6.37
C ALA A 659 -12.07 8.06 6.91
N GLY A 660 -11.15 7.10 6.75
CA GLY A 660 -9.74 7.21 7.12
C GLY A 660 -8.83 7.14 5.88
N HIS A 661 -7.68 6.47 6.02
CA HIS A 661 -6.59 6.54 5.03
C HIS A 661 -6.95 6.18 3.58
N GLY A 662 -7.85 5.21 3.40
CA GLY A 662 -8.27 4.75 2.07
C GLY A 662 -9.42 5.56 1.45
N GLY A 663 -9.95 6.56 2.18
CA GLY A 663 -11.17 7.27 1.82
C GLY A 663 -12.43 6.38 1.87
N ALA A 664 -13.49 6.84 1.21
CA ALA A 664 -14.77 6.14 1.14
C ALA A 664 -14.63 4.66 0.73
N SER A 665 -15.29 3.77 1.46
CA SER A 665 -15.29 2.34 1.16
C SER A 665 -16.21 2.00 -0.01
N GLY A 666 -15.77 1.08 -0.85
CA GLY A 666 -16.53 0.62 -2.01
C GLY A 666 -15.83 0.96 -3.32
N ARG A 667 -16.03 0.10 -4.32
CA ARG A 667 -15.32 0.21 -5.61
C ARG A 667 -15.75 1.40 -6.47
N PHE A 668 -16.97 1.93 -6.28
CA PHE A 668 -17.42 3.11 -7.03
C PHE A 668 -17.28 4.38 -6.20
N ALA A 669 -17.49 4.32 -4.89
CA ALA A 669 -17.34 5.46 -4.01
C ALA A 669 -15.94 6.10 -4.12
N SER A 670 -14.88 5.29 -4.18
CA SER A 670 -13.49 5.75 -4.35
C SER A 670 -13.25 6.51 -5.66
N LEU A 671 -13.97 6.20 -6.75
CA LEU A 671 -13.84 6.90 -8.03
C LEU A 671 -14.26 8.38 -7.94
N LYS A 672 -15.13 8.73 -7.00
CA LYS A 672 -15.58 10.13 -6.83
C LYS A 672 -14.43 11.03 -6.40
N LEU A 673 -13.52 10.51 -5.56
CA LEU A 673 -12.32 11.26 -5.16
C LEU A 673 -11.36 11.42 -6.33
N ILE A 674 -11.11 10.35 -7.08
CA ILE A 674 -10.25 10.40 -8.28
C ILE A 674 -10.84 11.37 -9.33
N ALA A 675 -12.16 11.36 -9.54
CA ALA A 675 -12.82 12.28 -10.45
C ALA A 675 -12.67 13.75 -10.01
N LYS A 676 -12.67 14.02 -8.70
CA LYS A 676 -12.40 15.35 -8.14
C LYS A 676 -10.96 15.79 -8.37
N GLU A 677 -10.00 14.91 -8.07
CA GLU A 677 -8.57 15.16 -8.30
C GLU A 677 -8.29 15.43 -9.79
N TYR A 678 -8.89 14.64 -10.68
CA TYR A 678 -8.74 14.82 -12.12
C TYR A 678 -9.47 16.04 -12.64
N ALA A 679 -10.65 16.39 -12.11
CA ALA A 679 -11.33 17.63 -12.47
C ALA A 679 -10.48 18.86 -12.12
N PHE A 680 -9.81 18.85 -10.96
CA PHE A 680 -8.85 19.87 -10.57
C PHE A 680 -7.66 19.97 -11.55
N ILE A 681 -7.02 18.84 -11.86
CA ILE A 681 -5.87 18.80 -12.78
C ILE A 681 -6.27 19.25 -14.20
N LEU A 682 -7.39 18.73 -14.72
CA LEU A 682 -7.83 18.98 -16.09
C LEU A 682 -8.33 20.41 -16.30
N ASP A 683 -9.03 21.00 -15.33
CA ASP A 683 -9.41 22.42 -15.36
C ASP A 683 -8.17 23.34 -15.39
N LEU A 684 -7.15 23.05 -14.56
CA LEU A 684 -5.88 23.79 -14.57
C LEU A 684 -5.06 23.62 -15.86
N ALA A 685 -5.30 22.53 -16.60
CA ALA A 685 -4.69 22.28 -17.90
C ALA A 685 -5.45 22.95 -19.06
N ASP A 686 -6.54 23.67 -18.77
CA ASP A 686 -7.50 24.25 -19.71
C ASP A 686 -8.23 23.21 -20.57
N ILE A 687 -8.46 22.02 -19.99
CA ILE A 687 -9.12 20.89 -20.66
C ILE A 687 -10.42 20.59 -19.91
N LEU A 688 -11.46 21.35 -20.25
CA LEU A 688 -12.84 21.06 -19.87
C LEU A 688 -13.55 20.49 -21.09
N GLY A 689 -14.12 19.29 -20.94
CA GLY A 689 -14.68 18.52 -22.06
C GLY A 689 -16.18 18.60 -22.18
#